data_AF-A0A0A2W3K7-F1
#
_entry.id   AF-A0A0A2W3K7-F1
#
_cell.length_a   1.000
_cell.length_b   1.000
_cell.length_c   1.000
_cell.angle_alpha   90.00
_cell.angle_beta   90.00
_cell.angle_gamma   90.00
#
_symmetry.space_group_name_H-M   'P 1'
#
loop_
_entity.id
_entity.type
_entity.pdbx_description
1 polymer ?
#
loop_
_entity_poly.entity_id
_entity_poly.type
_entity_poly.pdbx_seq_one_letter_code
_entity_poly.pdbx_strand_id
1 'polypeptide(L)'
;MPASLDLLSGIDLAEAEAIQQSAGLAEPGNIHINGYLIRGQDLTLLVDTGTGGRNNVGGQLRANLAALGVCPDDVDAVLLTHCHPDHIGGLLDAEGNPVYRQAKLYLHPLEAEYWRDDEKQRGANERGKLNFRLARQTLEAYAPNLRFFSQREITAGILPVWLPGHTPGHTGFRIDADDKSLLIWGDIVHYPHIQSAQPSAAILFDHIPFGSHDYPPARQRPLFYYPPFIAGQPGRDPLRAVPLWAGKTPQRHVFAVFPQRNTVVLHQLFRHQRRAFSAQVFRGSADKALVRRKLNAVHAGVAQLADKNHQIPFVQRGPVRVIGERQFHFKAFMLRGVFPQQRRNIVVAKPQRGQHPQLASHLLPPVVQGRLQPGQFGEDLLRPAQQQRTFIVSHHRRPAMPADWMTTLDTPFLLIEKSKYLGNIERLYSRVDALGSEVRPHLKTLRSIEAARFLLKQSDSPATVSTLAEAEAFAAAGYTNLLYAVGIAPHKLPRAAALMAKGVNLHILLDSEPQSTAVAEYGQAHGVAFSVFIEVDCDGHRGGLPPHSEALLTLARIIEASGSTLTGLLAHAGESYNCRTEDAILAAARAECAAIKTAGEHLRAQGYACPVLSVGATPTAHFADDLAGIHEVRAGVFTTFDLVMKNVGVCRLEDIAISVVATVIGHNREKGWVFIDAGWMALSRDRGTAAQSQDYGYGQVCSLEGSPYENLLVTTTNQEHGIIALPDSSVLAVDDFPVGSRVRILPNHACATAAMHQQYQVLSEDGQGHEVWQRILGW
;
A
#
# COMPACT_ATOMS: atom_id res chain seq x y z
N MET A 1 -14.12 -23.71 -12.85
CA MET A 1 -13.84 -24.39 -14.13
C MET A 1 -12.33 -24.52 -14.25
N PRO A 2 -11.78 -25.71 -14.59
CA PRO A 2 -10.34 -25.84 -14.79
C PRO A 2 -9.92 -24.93 -15.95
N ALA A 3 -8.86 -24.15 -15.76
CA ALA A 3 -8.42 -23.17 -16.75
C ALA A 3 -6.93 -23.34 -17.02
N SER A 4 -6.57 -23.43 -18.31
CA SER A 4 -5.17 -23.54 -18.72
C SER A 4 -4.51 -22.16 -18.70
N LEU A 5 -3.24 -22.13 -18.31
CA LEU A 5 -2.40 -20.93 -18.40
C LEU A 5 -2.24 -20.43 -19.83
N ASP A 6 -2.51 -21.27 -20.85
CA ASP A 6 -2.58 -20.86 -22.26
C ASP A 6 -3.62 -19.77 -22.55
N LEU A 7 -4.52 -19.51 -21.61
CA LEU A 7 -5.49 -18.42 -21.71
C LEU A 7 -4.87 -17.04 -21.43
N LEU A 8 -3.68 -16.99 -20.82
CA LEU A 8 -3.00 -15.74 -20.49
C LEU A 8 -2.39 -15.09 -21.74
N SER A 9 -2.36 -13.76 -21.72
CA SER A 9 -1.67 -12.92 -22.69
C SER A 9 -0.80 -11.90 -21.96
N GLY A 10 0.26 -11.41 -22.60
CA GLY A 10 1.17 -10.43 -22.00
C GLY A 10 2.12 -11.00 -20.94
N ILE A 11 2.25 -12.33 -20.86
CA ILE A 11 3.22 -13.05 -20.02
C ILE A 11 3.63 -14.37 -20.70
N ASP A 12 4.89 -14.77 -20.53
CA ASP A 12 5.39 -16.07 -21.01
C ASP A 12 4.82 -17.22 -20.15
N LEU A 13 4.56 -18.38 -20.76
CA LEU A 13 3.97 -19.52 -20.07
C LEU A 13 4.89 -20.04 -18.94
N ALA A 14 6.21 -20.10 -19.15
CA ALA A 14 7.15 -20.55 -18.14
C ALA A 14 7.25 -19.56 -16.98
N GLU A 15 7.12 -18.26 -17.26
CA GLU A 15 7.03 -17.21 -16.24
C GLU A 15 5.73 -17.34 -15.42
N ALA A 16 4.59 -17.55 -16.09
CA ALA A 16 3.30 -17.78 -15.44
C ALA A 16 3.32 -19.03 -14.54
N GLU A 17 3.93 -20.12 -15.00
CA GLU A 17 4.14 -21.34 -14.23
C GLU A 17 5.04 -21.11 -13.00
N ALA A 18 6.15 -20.38 -13.17
CA ALA A 18 7.06 -20.06 -12.08
C ALA A 18 6.37 -19.22 -10.99
N ILE A 19 5.59 -18.21 -11.38
CA ILE A 19 4.81 -17.39 -10.44
C ILE A 19 3.82 -18.28 -9.68
N GLN A 20 3.09 -19.14 -10.37
CA GLN A 20 2.12 -20.04 -9.75
C GLN A 20 2.77 -21.03 -8.78
N GLN A 21 3.92 -21.61 -9.14
CA GLN A 21 4.69 -22.51 -8.28
C GLN A 21 5.22 -21.78 -7.04
N SER A 22 5.70 -20.54 -7.20
CA SER A 22 6.16 -19.71 -6.07
C SER A 22 5.03 -19.38 -5.09
N ALA A 23 3.78 -19.34 -5.57
CA ALA A 23 2.58 -19.20 -4.76
C ALA A 23 2.13 -20.52 -4.09
N GLY A 24 2.87 -21.61 -4.28
CA GLY A 24 2.58 -22.93 -3.69
C GLY A 24 1.50 -23.72 -4.43
N LEU A 25 1.17 -23.35 -5.66
CA LEU A 25 0.19 -24.03 -6.50
C LEU A 25 0.89 -24.94 -7.52
N ALA A 26 0.68 -26.25 -7.39
CA ALA A 26 1.31 -27.26 -8.24
C ALA A 26 0.63 -27.40 -9.62
N GLU A 27 -0.64 -26.99 -9.74
CA GLU A 27 -1.43 -27.05 -10.97
C GLU A 27 -2.29 -25.77 -11.11
N PRO A 28 -2.65 -25.37 -12.35
CA PRO A 28 -3.54 -24.23 -12.58
C PRO A 28 -4.86 -24.38 -11.83
N GLY A 29 -5.22 -23.32 -11.10
CA GLY A 29 -6.44 -23.28 -10.29
C GLY A 29 -7.72 -23.32 -11.13
N ASN A 30 -8.85 -23.38 -10.45
CA ASN A 30 -10.14 -23.19 -11.08
C ASN A 30 -10.42 -21.69 -11.24
N ILE A 31 -10.90 -21.26 -12.42
CA ILE A 31 -11.59 -19.97 -12.54
C ILE A 31 -12.96 -20.11 -11.86
N HIS A 32 -13.24 -19.19 -10.94
CA HIS A 32 -14.46 -19.15 -10.14
C HIS A 32 -15.47 -18.19 -10.77
N ILE A 33 -16.61 -18.74 -11.18
CA ILE A 33 -17.75 -17.95 -11.65
C ILE A 33 -18.72 -17.81 -10.49
N ASN A 34 -18.96 -16.58 -10.05
CA ASN A 34 -19.79 -16.28 -8.89
C ASN A 34 -20.96 -15.38 -9.29
N GLY A 35 -22.12 -15.62 -8.67
CA GLY A 35 -23.24 -14.68 -8.67
C GLY A 35 -23.51 -14.24 -7.24
N TYR A 36 -23.94 -12.98 -7.06
CA TYR A 36 -24.15 -12.39 -5.74
C TYR A 36 -25.61 -12.02 -5.52
N LEU A 37 -26.13 -12.32 -4.33
CA LEU A 37 -27.43 -11.86 -3.87
C LEU A 37 -27.25 -10.70 -2.90
N ILE A 38 -27.89 -9.57 -3.19
CA ILE A 38 -27.92 -8.38 -2.35
C ILE A 38 -29.35 -8.20 -1.83
N ARG A 39 -29.49 -7.99 -0.52
CA ARG A 39 -30.80 -7.71 0.11
C ARG A 39 -30.74 -6.50 1.03
N GLY A 40 -31.76 -5.66 0.91
CA GLY A 40 -32.08 -4.58 1.84
C GLY A 40 -32.82 -3.43 1.16
N GLN A 41 -33.33 -2.49 1.96
CA GLN A 41 -34.27 -1.44 1.49
C GLN A 41 -35.47 -2.02 0.73
N ASP A 42 -35.98 -3.17 1.19
CA ASP A 42 -37.05 -3.93 0.54
C ASP A 42 -36.78 -4.38 -0.91
N LEU A 43 -35.51 -4.35 -1.34
CA LEU A 43 -35.06 -4.82 -2.64
C LEU A 43 -34.26 -6.13 -2.55
N THR A 44 -34.43 -6.96 -3.58
CA THR A 44 -33.70 -8.20 -3.83
C THR A 44 -33.01 -8.11 -5.19
N LEU A 45 -31.69 -8.01 -5.19
CA LEU A 45 -30.90 -7.79 -6.40
C LEU A 45 -29.90 -8.92 -6.62
N LEU A 46 -29.62 -9.22 -7.89
CA LEU A 46 -28.54 -10.10 -8.29
C LEU A 46 -27.42 -9.32 -8.98
N VAL A 47 -26.17 -9.70 -8.74
CA VAL A 47 -25.04 -9.37 -9.63
C VAL A 47 -24.67 -10.63 -10.37
N ASP A 48 -24.90 -10.60 -11.69
CA ASP A 48 -24.81 -11.72 -12.62
C ASP A 48 -25.66 -12.96 -12.24
N THR A 49 -25.79 -13.90 -13.17
CA THR A 49 -26.62 -15.12 -12.99
C THR A 49 -25.84 -16.43 -13.18
N GLY A 50 -24.54 -16.32 -13.43
CA GLY A 50 -23.68 -17.47 -13.70
C GLY A 50 -23.97 -18.11 -15.06
N THR A 51 -23.39 -19.29 -15.29
CA THR A 51 -23.53 -20.10 -16.51
C THR A 51 -24.90 -20.72 -16.73
N GLY A 52 -25.79 -20.70 -15.73
CA GLY A 52 -27.09 -21.38 -15.79
C GLY A 52 -27.04 -22.91 -15.93
N GLY A 53 -25.89 -23.55 -15.67
CA GLY A 53 -25.71 -25.00 -15.84
C GLY A 53 -25.39 -25.41 -17.28
N ARG A 54 -25.22 -24.44 -18.19
CA ARG A 54 -24.81 -24.68 -19.58
C ARG A 54 -23.47 -25.41 -19.61
N ASN A 55 -23.32 -26.35 -20.55
CA ASN A 55 -22.13 -27.20 -20.72
C ASN A 55 -21.73 -27.99 -19.46
N ASN A 56 -22.69 -28.32 -18.58
CA ASN A 56 -22.46 -28.99 -17.28
C ASN A 56 -21.54 -28.22 -16.31
N VAL A 57 -21.45 -26.90 -16.47
CA VAL A 57 -20.68 -26.02 -15.59
C VAL A 57 -21.64 -25.11 -14.84
N GLY A 58 -21.43 -24.93 -13.52
CA GLY A 58 -22.22 -24.02 -12.68
C GLY A 58 -23.69 -24.43 -12.51
N GLY A 59 -24.61 -23.47 -12.51
CA GLY A 59 -26.06 -23.71 -12.43
C GLY A 59 -26.67 -23.84 -11.02
N GLN A 60 -25.88 -23.66 -9.96
CA GLN A 60 -26.35 -23.79 -8.58
C GLN A 60 -27.15 -22.58 -8.07
N LEU A 61 -27.12 -21.45 -8.78
CA LEU A 61 -27.71 -20.18 -8.32
C LEU A 61 -29.19 -20.33 -7.95
N ARG A 62 -30.02 -20.89 -8.83
CA ARG A 62 -31.46 -21.06 -8.56
C ARG A 62 -31.75 -21.95 -7.35
N ALA A 63 -31.00 -23.04 -7.19
CA ALA A 63 -31.12 -23.92 -6.04
C ALA A 63 -30.71 -23.21 -4.74
N ASN A 64 -29.65 -22.40 -4.79
CA ASN A 64 -29.17 -21.62 -3.65
C ASN A 64 -30.13 -20.48 -3.28
N LEU A 65 -30.74 -19.81 -4.26
CA LEU A 65 -31.79 -18.81 -4.02
C LEU A 65 -33.02 -19.45 -3.36
N ALA A 66 -33.48 -20.60 -3.87
CA ALA A 66 -34.58 -21.34 -3.28
C ALA A 66 -34.27 -21.77 -1.82
N ALA A 67 -33.03 -22.19 -1.53
CA ALA A 67 -32.60 -22.52 -0.17
C ALA A 67 -32.59 -21.31 0.78
N LEU A 68 -32.49 -20.09 0.25
CA LEU A 68 -32.64 -18.84 1.01
C LEU A 68 -34.08 -18.32 1.05
N GLY A 69 -35.03 -19.03 0.44
CA GLY A 69 -36.43 -18.61 0.35
C GLY A 69 -36.67 -17.49 -0.67
N VAL A 70 -35.83 -17.38 -1.70
CA VAL A 70 -35.96 -16.40 -2.80
C VAL A 70 -36.39 -17.13 -4.07
N CYS A 71 -37.57 -16.82 -4.56
CA CYS A 71 -38.07 -17.22 -5.88
C CYS A 71 -37.47 -16.31 -6.96
N PRO A 72 -37.27 -16.77 -8.21
CA PRO A 72 -36.89 -15.89 -9.32
C PRO A 72 -37.81 -14.68 -9.51
N ASP A 73 -39.11 -14.82 -9.20
CA ASP A 73 -40.07 -13.71 -9.28
C ASP A 73 -39.91 -12.68 -8.15
N ASP A 74 -39.17 -12.99 -7.09
CA ASP A 74 -38.86 -12.06 -6.00
C ASP A 74 -37.67 -11.14 -6.32
N VAL A 75 -36.99 -11.34 -7.45
CA VAL A 75 -35.81 -10.55 -7.83
C VAL A 75 -36.24 -9.28 -8.55
N ASP A 76 -35.95 -8.12 -7.95
CA ASP A 76 -36.32 -6.81 -8.46
C ASP A 76 -35.42 -6.34 -9.60
N ALA A 77 -34.12 -6.68 -9.53
CA ALA A 77 -33.18 -6.35 -10.59
C ALA A 77 -32.01 -7.33 -10.68
N VAL A 78 -31.48 -7.45 -11.90
CA VAL A 78 -30.21 -8.12 -12.17
C VAL A 78 -29.24 -7.09 -12.73
N LEU A 79 -28.11 -6.91 -12.05
CA LEU A 79 -27.04 -6.02 -12.43
C LEU A 79 -25.98 -6.84 -13.18
N LEU A 80 -25.74 -6.51 -14.44
CA LEU A 80 -24.76 -7.24 -15.26
C LEU A 80 -23.41 -6.57 -15.24
N THR A 81 -22.37 -7.34 -14.91
CA THR A 81 -20.99 -6.87 -15.05
C THR A 81 -20.62 -6.76 -16.53
N HIS A 82 -20.97 -7.78 -17.32
CA HIS A 82 -20.87 -7.84 -18.78
C HIS A 82 -21.70 -9.03 -19.32
N CYS A 83 -21.81 -9.19 -20.65
CA CYS A 83 -22.68 -10.21 -21.25
C CYS A 83 -21.99 -11.50 -21.73
N HIS A 84 -20.92 -11.97 -21.06
CA HIS A 84 -20.39 -13.30 -21.36
C HIS A 84 -21.30 -14.44 -20.86
N PRO A 85 -21.29 -15.61 -21.56
CA PRO A 85 -22.19 -16.72 -21.25
C PRO A 85 -22.14 -17.24 -19.81
N ASP A 86 -21.00 -17.10 -19.15
CA ASP A 86 -20.80 -17.47 -17.76
C ASP A 86 -21.31 -16.45 -16.75
N HIS A 87 -21.76 -15.28 -17.20
CA HIS A 87 -22.44 -14.26 -16.39
C HIS A 87 -23.94 -14.20 -16.67
N ILE A 88 -24.35 -14.37 -17.94
CA ILE A 88 -25.75 -14.27 -18.37
C ILE A 88 -26.45 -15.62 -18.58
N GLY A 89 -25.73 -16.73 -18.49
CA GLY A 89 -26.23 -18.07 -18.85
C GLY A 89 -27.44 -18.52 -18.04
N GLY A 90 -27.64 -17.97 -16.84
CA GLY A 90 -28.79 -18.21 -15.97
C GLY A 90 -29.99 -17.29 -16.19
N LEU A 91 -29.95 -16.34 -17.13
CA LEU A 91 -31.05 -15.41 -17.40
C LEU A 91 -32.17 -16.02 -18.24
N LEU A 92 -31.86 -17.03 -19.06
CA LEU A 92 -32.81 -17.73 -19.92
C LEU A 92 -32.92 -19.20 -19.54
N ASP A 93 -34.12 -19.77 -19.62
CA ASP A 93 -34.35 -21.21 -19.51
C ASP A 93 -33.96 -21.98 -20.78
N ALA A 94 -34.18 -23.29 -20.80
CA ALA A 94 -33.81 -24.14 -21.94
C ALA A 94 -34.65 -23.82 -23.18
N GLU A 95 -35.83 -23.26 -22.99
CA GLU A 95 -36.77 -22.82 -24.02
C GLU A 95 -36.51 -21.38 -24.49
N GLY A 96 -35.55 -20.68 -23.86
CA GLY A 96 -35.16 -19.31 -24.20
C GLY A 96 -36.02 -18.22 -23.54
N ASN A 97 -36.86 -18.56 -22.57
CA ASN A 97 -37.68 -17.58 -21.86
C ASN A 97 -36.92 -16.96 -20.67
N PRO A 98 -37.22 -15.70 -20.28
CA PRO A 98 -36.70 -15.08 -19.08
C PRO A 98 -36.98 -15.90 -17.80
N VAL A 99 -35.92 -16.19 -17.04
CA VAL A 99 -35.99 -16.83 -15.72
C VAL A 99 -36.47 -15.86 -14.64
N TYR A 100 -36.01 -14.60 -14.67
CA TYR A 100 -36.34 -13.54 -13.72
C TYR A 100 -37.27 -12.53 -14.37
N ARG A 101 -38.53 -12.93 -14.58
CA ARG A 101 -39.47 -12.24 -15.48
C ARG A 101 -39.78 -10.80 -15.07
N GLN A 102 -39.81 -10.52 -13.77
CA GLN A 102 -40.14 -9.21 -13.22
C GLN A 102 -38.90 -8.32 -13.00
N ALA A 103 -37.71 -8.90 -13.10
CA ALA A 103 -36.48 -8.18 -12.79
C ALA A 103 -36.15 -7.15 -13.87
N LYS A 104 -35.77 -5.94 -13.44
CA LYS A 104 -35.08 -4.98 -14.31
C LYS A 104 -33.68 -5.50 -14.61
N LEU A 105 -33.35 -5.64 -15.88
CA LEU A 105 -32.01 -6.03 -16.29
C LEU A 105 -31.20 -4.77 -16.55
N TYR A 106 -30.20 -4.50 -15.71
CA TYR A 106 -29.36 -3.35 -15.92
C TYR A 106 -28.02 -3.71 -16.55
N LEU A 107 -27.60 -2.90 -17.53
CA LEU A 107 -26.41 -3.15 -18.35
C LEU A 107 -25.70 -1.82 -18.73
N HIS A 108 -24.41 -1.85 -18.99
CA HIS A 108 -23.71 -0.68 -19.54
C HIS A 108 -24.08 -0.49 -21.03
N PRO A 109 -24.29 0.74 -21.54
CA PRO A 109 -24.67 0.96 -22.94
C PRO A 109 -23.67 0.36 -23.94
N LEU A 110 -22.37 0.51 -23.69
CA LEU A 110 -21.31 -0.07 -24.54
C LEU A 110 -21.34 -1.61 -24.62
N GLU A 111 -21.91 -2.31 -23.64
CA GLU A 111 -22.12 -3.76 -23.77
C GLU A 111 -23.21 -4.06 -24.78
N ALA A 112 -24.36 -3.39 -24.68
CA ALA A 112 -25.45 -3.62 -25.63
C ALA A 112 -25.04 -3.25 -27.07
N GLU A 113 -24.26 -2.19 -27.24
CA GLU A 113 -23.67 -1.83 -28.53
C GLU A 113 -22.70 -2.92 -29.02
N TYR A 114 -21.76 -3.36 -28.17
CA TYR A 114 -20.78 -4.39 -28.52
C TYR A 114 -21.46 -5.69 -28.97
N TRP A 115 -22.42 -6.21 -28.20
CA TRP A 115 -23.06 -7.50 -28.47
C TRP A 115 -24.08 -7.45 -29.63
N ARG A 116 -24.55 -6.27 -30.03
CA ARG A 116 -25.44 -6.07 -31.18
C ARG A 116 -24.71 -5.71 -32.47
N ASP A 117 -23.39 -5.61 -32.44
CA ASP A 117 -22.56 -5.30 -33.60
C ASP A 117 -22.45 -6.51 -34.55
N ASP A 118 -23.01 -6.38 -35.76
CA ASP A 118 -23.00 -7.43 -36.78
C ASP A 118 -21.61 -7.66 -37.39
N GLU A 119 -20.78 -6.62 -37.47
CA GLU A 119 -19.43 -6.73 -38.02
C GLU A 119 -18.53 -7.51 -37.07
N LYS A 120 -18.60 -7.18 -35.77
CA LYS A 120 -17.86 -7.94 -34.74
C LYS A 120 -18.31 -9.38 -34.67
N GLN A 121 -19.62 -9.65 -34.77
CA GLN A 121 -20.11 -11.03 -34.81
C GLN A 121 -19.60 -11.78 -36.05
N ARG A 122 -19.60 -11.15 -37.24
CA ARG A 122 -19.08 -11.76 -38.47
C ARG A 122 -17.58 -12.08 -38.38
N GLY A 123 -16.81 -11.18 -37.76
CA GLY A 123 -15.36 -11.33 -37.57
C GLY A 123 -14.96 -12.29 -36.43
N ALA A 124 -15.90 -12.68 -35.56
CA ALA A 124 -15.62 -13.57 -34.44
C ALA A 124 -15.39 -15.03 -34.87
N ASN A 125 -14.63 -15.78 -34.09
CA ASN A 125 -14.51 -17.24 -34.24
C ASN A 125 -15.83 -17.95 -33.86
N GLU A 126 -15.95 -19.26 -34.10
CA GLU A 126 -17.20 -20.00 -33.85
C GLU A 126 -17.69 -19.92 -32.39
N ARG A 127 -16.76 -19.93 -31.42
CA ARG A 127 -17.07 -19.72 -30.00
C ARG A 127 -17.63 -18.32 -29.77
N GLY A 128 -16.98 -17.29 -30.31
CA GLY A 128 -17.44 -15.90 -30.22
C GLY A 128 -18.83 -15.73 -30.85
N LYS A 129 -19.07 -16.30 -32.04
CA LYS A 129 -20.40 -16.27 -32.68
C LYS A 129 -21.49 -16.87 -31.80
N LEU A 130 -21.19 -17.93 -31.04
CA LEU A 130 -22.12 -18.50 -30.05
C LEU A 130 -22.38 -17.54 -28.89
N ASN A 131 -21.34 -16.88 -28.37
CA ASN A 131 -21.48 -15.86 -27.32
C ASN A 131 -22.37 -14.70 -27.79
N PHE A 132 -22.12 -14.17 -29.00
CA PHE A 132 -22.92 -13.12 -29.62
C PHE A 132 -24.40 -13.52 -29.74
N ARG A 133 -24.69 -14.74 -30.21
CA ARG A 133 -26.07 -15.24 -30.30
C ARG A 133 -26.76 -15.28 -28.94
N LEU A 134 -26.09 -15.80 -27.91
CA LEU A 134 -26.66 -15.87 -26.56
C LEU A 134 -26.91 -14.48 -25.97
N ALA A 135 -25.94 -13.58 -26.07
CA ALA A 135 -26.08 -12.21 -25.59
C ALA A 135 -27.26 -11.50 -26.27
N ARG A 136 -27.37 -11.57 -27.60
CA ARG A 136 -28.49 -10.98 -28.35
C ARG A 136 -29.84 -11.56 -27.96
N GLN A 137 -29.97 -12.88 -27.91
CA GLN A 137 -31.20 -13.56 -27.47
C GLN A 137 -31.60 -13.11 -26.06
N THR A 138 -30.63 -12.97 -25.16
CA THR A 138 -30.89 -12.51 -23.78
C THR A 138 -31.35 -11.06 -23.75
N LEU A 139 -30.70 -10.17 -24.50
CA LEU A 139 -31.07 -8.75 -24.58
C LEU A 139 -32.43 -8.54 -25.25
N GLU A 140 -32.79 -9.38 -26.22
CA GLU A 140 -34.11 -9.38 -26.87
C GLU A 140 -35.19 -9.86 -25.91
N ALA A 141 -34.98 -10.97 -25.22
CA ALA A 141 -35.93 -11.54 -24.27
C ALA A 141 -36.21 -10.60 -23.07
N TYR A 142 -35.21 -9.82 -22.64
CA TYR A 142 -35.34 -8.82 -21.57
C TYR A 142 -35.58 -7.40 -22.08
N ALA A 143 -35.77 -7.17 -23.39
CA ALA A 143 -35.89 -5.83 -23.96
C ALA A 143 -36.89 -4.89 -23.23
N PRO A 144 -38.08 -5.34 -22.78
CA PRO A 144 -39.01 -4.51 -22.02
C PRO A 144 -38.44 -4.01 -20.67
N ASN A 145 -37.60 -4.84 -20.04
CA ASN A 145 -37.05 -4.63 -18.70
C ASN A 145 -35.58 -4.20 -18.72
N LEU A 146 -34.97 -4.05 -19.90
CA LEU A 146 -33.59 -3.62 -20.05
C LEU A 146 -33.46 -2.13 -19.65
N ARG A 147 -32.48 -1.81 -18.82
CA ARG A 147 -32.14 -0.47 -18.37
C ARG A 147 -30.64 -0.26 -18.53
N PHE A 148 -30.25 0.95 -18.91
CA PHE A 148 -28.84 1.30 -19.03
C PHE A 148 -28.37 2.04 -17.79
N PHE A 149 -27.22 1.61 -17.25
CA PHE A 149 -26.56 2.36 -16.20
C PHE A 149 -26.05 3.71 -16.72
N SER A 150 -26.01 4.71 -15.84
CA SER A 150 -25.20 5.93 -16.01
C SER A 150 -24.08 5.91 -14.96
N GLN A 151 -23.19 6.90 -14.93
CA GLN A 151 -22.23 7.05 -13.82
C GLN A 151 -22.87 7.41 -12.46
N ARG A 152 -24.21 7.46 -12.40
CA ARG A 152 -24.97 7.74 -11.18
C ARG A 152 -25.40 6.44 -10.50
N GLU A 153 -25.76 6.60 -9.25
CA GLU A 153 -26.32 5.55 -8.41
C GLU A 153 -27.54 4.86 -9.06
N ILE A 154 -27.56 3.52 -8.99
CA ILE A 154 -28.64 2.68 -9.53
C ILE A 154 -29.83 2.70 -8.57
N THR A 155 -29.53 2.55 -7.30
CA THR A 155 -30.40 2.69 -6.14
C THR A 155 -29.53 3.01 -4.92
N ALA A 156 -30.10 3.55 -3.85
CA ALA A 156 -29.34 4.05 -2.71
C ALA A 156 -28.35 3.01 -2.15
N GLY A 157 -27.07 3.35 -2.15
CA GLY A 157 -25.94 2.52 -1.77
C GLY A 157 -25.34 1.68 -2.89
N ILE A 158 -25.80 1.74 -4.15
CA ILE A 158 -25.28 0.90 -5.25
C ILE A 158 -24.83 1.76 -6.44
N LEU A 159 -23.52 1.82 -6.63
CA LEU A 159 -22.86 2.61 -7.66
C LEU A 159 -22.20 1.70 -8.72
N PRO A 160 -22.47 1.90 -10.02
CA PRO A 160 -21.73 1.25 -11.08
C PRO A 160 -20.32 1.88 -11.20
N VAL A 161 -19.31 1.04 -11.37
CA VAL A 161 -17.92 1.42 -11.57
C VAL A 161 -17.51 0.92 -12.95
N TRP A 162 -17.28 1.83 -13.90
CA TRP A 162 -16.86 1.44 -15.25
C TRP A 162 -15.43 0.89 -15.21
N LEU A 163 -15.25 -0.37 -15.61
CA LEU A 163 -13.99 -1.12 -15.55
C LEU A 163 -13.71 -1.76 -16.92
N PRO A 164 -13.48 -0.96 -17.97
CA PRO A 164 -13.31 -1.47 -19.34
C PRO A 164 -12.00 -2.27 -19.49
N GLY A 165 -12.00 -3.22 -20.40
CA GLY A 165 -10.83 -4.04 -20.72
C GLY A 165 -11.21 -5.46 -21.09
N HIS A 166 -12.08 -6.10 -20.31
CA HIS A 166 -12.59 -7.42 -20.67
C HIS A 166 -13.57 -7.36 -21.84
N THR A 167 -14.55 -6.45 -21.71
CA THR A 167 -15.42 -5.98 -22.78
C THR A 167 -15.54 -4.45 -22.68
N PRO A 168 -15.93 -3.73 -23.74
CA PRO A 168 -15.93 -2.25 -23.72
C PRO A 168 -16.82 -1.62 -22.63
N GLY A 169 -17.92 -2.28 -22.26
CA GLY A 169 -18.83 -1.81 -21.22
C GLY A 169 -18.70 -2.56 -19.89
N HIS A 170 -17.63 -3.34 -19.69
CA HIS A 170 -17.45 -4.09 -18.45
C HIS A 170 -17.55 -3.18 -17.21
N THR A 171 -18.33 -3.60 -16.23
CA THR A 171 -18.74 -2.78 -15.09
C THR A 171 -18.66 -3.57 -13.78
N GLY A 172 -18.05 -2.99 -12.75
CA GLY A 172 -18.17 -3.46 -11.36
C GLY A 172 -19.27 -2.72 -10.60
N PHE A 173 -19.65 -3.22 -9.44
CA PHE A 173 -20.67 -2.59 -8.58
C PHE A 173 -20.10 -2.34 -7.19
N ARG A 174 -20.01 -1.08 -6.79
CA ARG A 174 -19.69 -0.67 -5.44
C ARG A 174 -20.97 -0.57 -4.62
N ILE A 175 -20.99 -1.27 -3.50
CA ILE A 175 -22.07 -1.26 -2.53
C ILE A 175 -21.56 -0.53 -1.30
N ASP A 176 -22.17 0.61 -0.98
CA ASP A 176 -21.86 1.42 0.18
C ASP A 176 -22.94 1.23 1.25
N ALA A 177 -22.53 0.91 2.47
CA ALA A 177 -23.39 0.78 3.64
C ALA A 177 -22.67 1.39 4.86
N ASP A 178 -23.18 2.53 5.34
CA ASP A 178 -22.59 3.32 6.43
C ASP A 178 -21.09 3.63 6.20
N ASP A 179 -20.22 3.10 7.05
CA ASP A 179 -18.76 3.27 7.02
C ASP A 179 -18.03 2.21 6.19
N LYS A 180 -18.77 1.34 5.47
CA LYS A 180 -18.22 0.19 4.74
C LYS A 180 -18.59 0.23 3.27
N SER A 181 -17.67 -0.24 2.45
CA SER A 181 -17.87 -0.43 1.01
C SER A 181 -17.43 -1.82 0.59
N LEU A 182 -18.19 -2.43 -0.33
CA LEU A 182 -17.85 -3.68 -1.01
C LEU A 182 -17.85 -3.43 -2.52
N LEU A 183 -16.76 -3.77 -3.21
CA LEU A 183 -16.74 -3.76 -4.67
C LEU A 183 -16.89 -5.20 -5.19
N ILE A 184 -17.89 -5.42 -6.05
CA ILE A 184 -18.10 -6.66 -6.78
C ILE A 184 -17.67 -6.44 -8.22
N TRP A 185 -16.81 -7.30 -8.76
CA TRP A 185 -16.39 -7.28 -10.16
C TRP A 185 -16.38 -8.70 -10.74
N GLY A 186 -16.60 -8.81 -12.06
CA GLY A 186 -16.34 -10.02 -12.85
C GLY A 186 -15.05 -9.85 -13.65
N ASP A 187 -14.42 -10.94 -14.09
CA ASP A 187 -13.41 -11.05 -15.17
C ASP A 187 -12.29 -9.98 -15.28
N ILE A 188 -12.00 -9.27 -14.18
CA ILE A 188 -10.80 -8.44 -14.03
C ILE A 188 -9.59 -9.30 -13.62
N VAL A 189 -9.83 -10.37 -12.85
CA VAL A 189 -8.78 -11.26 -12.34
C VAL A 189 -9.22 -12.72 -12.46
N HIS A 190 -8.58 -13.46 -13.34
CA HIS A 190 -8.79 -14.88 -13.62
C HIS A 190 -7.76 -15.76 -12.89
N TYR A 191 -6.51 -15.28 -12.82
CA TYR A 191 -5.40 -15.95 -12.14
C TYR A 191 -4.84 -15.03 -11.05
N PRO A 192 -5.43 -15.01 -9.84
CA PRO A 192 -5.09 -14.03 -8.80
C PRO A 192 -3.60 -13.98 -8.48
N HIS A 193 -2.92 -15.12 -8.40
CA HIS A 193 -1.49 -15.15 -8.09
C HIS A 193 -0.63 -14.61 -9.22
N ILE A 194 -1.03 -14.84 -10.47
CA ILE A 194 -0.27 -14.42 -11.65
C ILE A 194 -0.55 -12.94 -11.93
N GLN A 195 -1.81 -12.54 -12.03
CA GLN A 195 -2.19 -11.15 -12.35
C GLN A 195 -1.93 -10.16 -11.20
N SER A 196 -1.78 -10.63 -9.96
CA SER A 196 -1.29 -9.76 -8.87
C SER A 196 0.22 -9.53 -8.91
N ALA A 197 0.99 -10.54 -9.37
CA ALA A 197 2.44 -10.45 -9.49
C ALA A 197 2.87 -9.75 -10.80
N GLN A 198 2.11 -9.99 -11.87
CA GLN A 198 2.28 -9.39 -13.19
C GLN A 198 0.95 -8.77 -13.64
N PRO A 199 0.66 -7.52 -13.25
CA PRO A 199 -0.60 -6.85 -13.61
C PRO A 199 -0.80 -6.62 -15.12
N SER A 200 0.25 -6.73 -15.93
CA SER A 200 0.13 -6.70 -17.40
C SER A 200 -0.35 -8.01 -18.01
N ALA A 201 -0.42 -9.10 -17.22
CA ALA A 201 -0.97 -10.35 -17.67
C ALA A 201 -2.50 -10.22 -17.82
N ALA A 202 -2.97 -10.36 -19.04
CA ALA A 202 -4.37 -10.29 -19.46
C ALA A 202 -4.88 -11.68 -19.84
N ILE A 203 -6.16 -11.81 -20.20
CA ILE A 203 -6.67 -13.03 -20.86
C ILE A 203 -6.78 -12.79 -22.37
N LEU A 204 -6.58 -13.82 -23.19
CA LEU A 204 -6.48 -13.73 -24.66
C LEU A 204 -7.67 -13.07 -25.38
N PHE A 205 -8.79 -12.92 -24.69
CA PHE A 205 -10.02 -12.34 -25.24
C PHE A 205 -10.40 -11.00 -24.58
N ASP A 206 -9.50 -10.39 -23.81
CA ASP A 206 -9.64 -9.01 -23.37
C ASP A 206 -9.60 -8.06 -24.57
N HIS A 207 -10.49 -7.07 -24.55
CA HIS A 207 -10.54 -5.98 -25.52
C HIS A 207 -9.67 -4.80 -25.09
N ILE A 208 -8.69 -4.46 -25.93
CA ILE A 208 -8.01 -3.17 -25.82
C ILE A 208 -9.00 -2.07 -26.25
N PRO A 209 -9.31 -1.07 -25.39
CA PRO A 209 -10.32 -0.06 -25.70
C PRO A 209 -9.96 0.78 -26.93
N PHE A 210 -10.97 1.11 -27.75
CA PHE A 210 -10.81 1.99 -28.92
C PHE A 210 -10.32 3.39 -28.49
N GLY A 211 -9.24 3.86 -29.13
CA GLY A 211 -8.53 5.11 -28.81
C GLY A 211 -7.02 4.94 -28.53
N SER A 212 -6.51 3.71 -28.54
CA SER A 212 -5.11 3.39 -28.18
C SER A 212 -4.14 3.33 -29.35
N HIS A 213 -4.34 4.07 -30.45
CA HIS A 213 -3.36 4.14 -31.55
C HIS A 213 -2.23 5.16 -31.32
N ASP A 214 -2.29 5.96 -30.25
CA ASP A 214 -1.22 6.89 -29.85
C ASP A 214 -0.53 6.55 -28.51
N TYR A 215 -0.56 5.29 -28.06
CA TYR A 215 0.24 4.85 -26.92
C TYR A 215 1.27 3.78 -27.33
N PRO A 216 2.57 3.99 -27.06
CA PRO A 216 3.60 2.98 -27.33
C PRO A 216 3.38 1.73 -26.44
N PRO A 217 3.89 0.56 -26.86
CA PRO A 217 3.53 -0.71 -26.26
C PRO A 217 4.09 -0.86 -24.83
N ALA A 218 3.27 -1.46 -23.96
CA ALA A 218 3.56 -1.93 -22.61
C ALA A 218 4.00 -0.89 -21.57
N ARG A 219 3.01 -0.26 -20.91
CA ARG A 219 3.03 0.14 -19.48
C ARG A 219 1.61 0.56 -19.07
N GLN A 220 0.71 -0.43 -18.94
CA GLN A 220 -0.64 -0.19 -18.43
C GLN A 220 -0.60 -0.07 -16.89
N ARG A 221 -0.90 1.14 -16.40
CA ARG A 221 -1.19 1.40 -14.98
C ARG A 221 -2.60 0.86 -14.67
N PRO A 222 -2.83 0.13 -13.56
CA PRO A 222 -4.18 -0.13 -13.10
C PRO A 222 -4.77 1.16 -12.52
N LEU A 223 -5.82 1.68 -13.17
CA LEU A 223 -6.68 2.76 -12.69
C LEU A 223 -7.56 2.22 -11.55
N PHE A 224 -7.06 2.30 -10.32
CA PHE A 224 -7.92 2.27 -9.13
C PHE A 224 -7.89 3.66 -8.49
N TYR A 225 -8.88 4.49 -8.81
CA TYR A 225 -9.07 5.82 -8.21
C TYR A 225 -10.43 5.87 -7.53
N TYR A 226 -10.45 6.02 -6.20
CA TYR A 226 -11.66 6.25 -5.40
C TYR A 226 -11.75 7.75 -5.02
N PRO A 227 -12.94 8.38 -5.08
CA PRO A 227 -13.19 9.69 -4.45
C PRO A 227 -13.48 9.55 -2.94
N PRO A 228 -13.28 10.63 -2.14
CA PRO A 228 -13.42 10.61 -0.68
C PRO A 228 -14.87 10.57 -0.18
N PHE A 229 -15.03 9.99 1.02
CA PHE A 229 -16.21 9.94 1.88
C PHE A 229 -16.94 11.30 1.99
N ILE A 230 -18.26 11.30 1.78
CA ILE A 230 -19.17 12.34 2.30
C ILE A 230 -19.97 11.69 3.43
N ALA A 231 -19.81 12.21 4.65
CA ALA A 231 -20.58 11.74 5.80
C ALA A 231 -22.08 12.02 5.61
N GLY A 232 -22.86 10.97 5.38
CA GLY A 232 -24.32 10.99 5.40
C GLY A 232 -24.84 10.86 6.84
N GLN A 233 -25.95 11.55 7.13
CA GLN A 233 -26.57 11.64 8.46
C GLN A 233 -27.10 10.30 9.01
N PRO A 234 -27.21 10.15 10.35
CA PRO A 234 -27.61 8.89 10.96
C PRO A 234 -29.11 8.62 10.83
N GLY A 235 -29.44 7.48 10.22
CA GLY A 235 -30.74 6.83 10.38
C GLY A 235 -31.24 6.14 9.12
N ARG A 236 -30.97 4.83 8.98
CA ARG A 236 -31.85 3.75 8.47
C ARG A 236 -31.04 2.45 8.26
N ASP A 237 -31.74 1.31 8.27
CA ASP A 237 -31.19 -0.06 8.33
C ASP A 237 -30.10 -0.39 7.29
N PRO A 238 -29.03 -1.14 7.65
CA PRO A 238 -27.92 -1.43 6.73
C PRO A 238 -28.22 -2.55 5.71
N LEU A 239 -27.84 -2.32 4.45
CA LEU A 239 -27.82 -3.32 3.36
C LEU A 239 -26.82 -4.45 3.69
N ARG A 240 -27.17 -5.72 3.38
CA ARG A 240 -26.28 -6.89 3.61
C ARG A 240 -26.07 -7.71 2.34
N ALA A 241 -24.81 -7.95 1.98
CA ALA A 241 -24.42 -8.89 0.93
C ALA A 241 -23.97 -10.22 1.55
N VAL A 242 -24.42 -11.36 1.01
CA VAL A 242 -24.06 -12.70 1.52
C VAL A 242 -23.53 -13.57 0.37
N PRO A 243 -22.31 -14.12 0.47
CA PRO A 243 -21.81 -15.10 -0.49
C PRO A 243 -22.51 -16.45 -0.30
N LEU A 244 -22.98 -17.06 -1.39
CA LEU A 244 -23.67 -18.36 -1.38
C LEU A 244 -22.64 -19.51 -1.53
N TRP A 245 -22.22 -20.12 -0.42
CA TRP A 245 -21.29 -21.27 -0.37
C TRP A 245 -21.99 -22.58 0.04
N ALA A 246 -21.48 -23.73 -0.44
CA ALA A 246 -22.01 -25.07 -0.13
C ALA A 246 -21.46 -25.62 1.22
N GLY A 247 -22.35 -25.84 2.20
CA GLY A 247 -22.05 -26.60 3.43
C GLY A 247 -23.11 -26.43 4.54
N LYS A 248 -23.69 -27.54 5.02
CA LYS A 248 -24.70 -27.67 6.13
C LYS A 248 -24.24 -26.87 7.38
N THR A 249 -25.02 -26.07 8.12
CA THR A 249 -26.37 -26.18 8.76
C THR A 249 -26.72 -24.77 9.35
N PRO A 250 -27.96 -24.45 9.78
CA PRO A 250 -28.40 -23.09 10.08
C PRO A 250 -28.32 -22.73 11.57
N GLN A 251 -28.00 -21.46 11.90
CA GLN A 251 -28.61 -20.72 13.02
C GLN A 251 -28.25 -19.22 12.98
N ARG A 252 -29.25 -18.38 13.28
CA ARG A 252 -29.14 -16.93 13.41
C ARG A 252 -28.50 -16.57 14.77
N HIS A 253 -27.43 -15.77 14.75
CA HIS A 253 -27.22 -14.55 15.54
C HIS A 253 -25.85 -13.94 15.17
N VAL A 254 -25.81 -12.62 15.05
CA VAL A 254 -24.64 -11.82 14.66
C VAL A 254 -23.71 -11.64 15.86
N PHE A 255 -22.43 -11.97 15.69
CA PHE A 255 -21.28 -11.26 16.28
C PHE A 255 -20.10 -11.41 15.32
N ALA A 256 -19.46 -10.29 14.97
CA ALA A 256 -18.17 -10.29 14.29
C ALA A 256 -17.10 -10.76 15.30
N VAL A 257 -16.49 -11.92 15.05
CA VAL A 257 -15.35 -12.43 15.82
C VAL A 257 -14.37 -13.06 14.82
N PHE A 258 -13.15 -12.52 14.77
CA PHE A 258 -12.00 -13.16 14.12
C PHE A 258 -11.69 -14.50 14.79
N PRO A 259 -11.34 -15.57 14.06
CA PRO A 259 -10.99 -16.83 14.69
C PRO A 259 -9.54 -16.79 15.22
N GLN A 260 -9.38 -16.72 16.54
CA GLN A 260 -8.23 -17.36 17.21
C GLN A 260 -8.48 -18.88 17.34
N ARG A 261 -7.38 -19.63 17.34
CA ARG A 261 -7.25 -21.07 17.06
C ARG A 261 -7.72 -22.03 18.17
N ASN A 262 -8.03 -23.25 17.70
CA ASN A 262 -8.08 -24.58 18.34
C ASN A 262 -9.27 -24.88 19.27
N THR A 263 -10.13 -25.87 19.00
CA THR A 263 -9.81 -27.32 18.97
C THR A 263 -11.02 -28.11 18.42
N VAL A 264 -10.83 -28.98 17.42
CA VAL A 264 -11.22 -30.42 17.39
C VAL A 264 -10.52 -31.05 16.18
N VAL A 265 -9.37 -31.64 16.48
CA VAL A 265 -8.86 -32.83 15.81
C VAL A 265 -9.79 -33.99 16.19
N LEU A 266 -10.50 -34.60 15.23
CA LEU A 266 -10.98 -36.00 15.23
C LEU A 266 -12.04 -36.24 14.14
N HIS A 267 -11.71 -36.00 12.86
CA HIS A 267 -12.44 -36.66 11.76
C HIS A 267 -11.70 -36.71 10.42
N GLN A 268 -10.63 -35.92 10.24
CA GLN A 268 -9.80 -35.97 9.02
C GLN A 268 -8.51 -36.81 9.15
N LEU A 269 -8.09 -37.18 10.37
CA LEU A 269 -6.93 -38.07 10.59
C LEU A 269 -7.18 -39.53 10.15
N PHE A 270 -8.44 -39.97 10.00
CA PHE A 270 -8.76 -41.35 9.59
C PHE A 270 -8.82 -41.57 8.06
N ARG A 271 -8.93 -40.51 7.24
CA ARG A 271 -8.90 -40.65 5.77
C ARG A 271 -7.48 -40.59 5.20
N HIS A 272 -6.57 -39.86 5.84
CA HIS A 272 -5.17 -39.78 5.39
C HIS A 272 -4.26 -40.90 5.95
N GLN A 273 -4.53 -41.42 7.15
CA GLN A 273 -3.86 -42.65 7.60
C GLN A 273 -4.32 -43.90 6.83
N ARG A 274 -5.47 -43.89 6.14
CA ARG A 274 -5.91 -45.02 5.29
C ARG A 274 -5.11 -45.21 4.00
N ARG A 275 -4.46 -44.14 3.48
CA ARG A 275 -3.59 -44.25 2.29
C ARG A 275 -2.12 -44.42 2.67
N ALA A 276 -1.68 -43.86 3.79
CA ALA A 276 -0.30 -44.02 4.26
C ALA A 276 -0.03 -45.35 4.97
N PHE A 277 -1.00 -45.92 5.70
CA PHE A 277 -0.79 -47.21 6.40
C PHE A 277 -0.90 -48.44 5.48
N SER A 278 -1.50 -48.31 4.28
CA SER A 278 -1.45 -49.35 3.24
C SER A 278 -0.15 -49.35 2.44
N ALA A 279 0.69 -48.32 2.56
CA ALA A 279 1.94 -48.21 1.82
C ALA A 279 3.21 -48.51 2.66
N GLN A 280 3.12 -48.54 3.99
CA GLN A 280 4.32 -48.58 4.85
C GLN A 280 4.38 -49.67 5.94
N VAL A 281 3.39 -50.56 6.05
CA VAL A 281 3.53 -51.82 6.79
C VAL A 281 3.10 -52.95 5.86
N PHE A 282 3.89 -54.02 5.77
CA PHE A 282 3.74 -55.18 4.87
C PHE A 282 4.45 -55.13 3.51
N ARG A 283 5.73 -54.72 3.52
CA ARG A 283 6.74 -55.47 2.76
C ARG A 283 7.23 -56.61 3.65
N GLY A 284 6.64 -57.79 3.53
CA GLY A 284 7.18 -59.03 4.12
C GLY A 284 6.25 -59.81 5.06
N SER A 285 5.09 -60.28 4.57
CA SER A 285 4.41 -61.42 5.20
C SER A 285 3.64 -62.23 4.16
N ALA A 286 3.81 -63.56 4.20
CA ALA A 286 3.40 -64.50 3.15
C ALA A 286 1.99 -65.11 3.34
N ASP A 287 1.17 -64.63 4.28
CA ASP A 287 -0.15 -65.25 4.54
C ASP A 287 -1.33 -64.25 4.47
N LYS A 288 -2.04 -64.30 3.34
CA LYS A 288 -3.20 -63.45 3.02
C LYS A 288 -4.48 -63.84 3.78
N ALA A 289 -4.55 -65.04 4.36
CA ALA A 289 -5.76 -65.53 5.04
C ALA A 289 -5.94 -64.92 6.44
N LEU A 290 -4.83 -64.66 7.15
CA LEU A 290 -4.83 -64.04 8.48
C LEU A 290 -5.25 -62.56 8.43
N VAL A 291 -4.85 -61.85 7.37
CA VAL A 291 -5.21 -60.44 7.13
C VAL A 291 -6.72 -60.29 6.91
N ARG A 292 -7.34 -61.22 6.19
CA ARG A 292 -8.78 -61.19 5.89
C ARG A 292 -9.66 -61.49 7.11
N ARG A 293 -9.20 -62.32 8.05
CA ARG A 293 -9.92 -62.58 9.32
C ARG A 293 -9.90 -61.37 10.27
N LYS A 294 -8.78 -60.64 10.35
CA LYS A 294 -8.67 -59.44 11.20
C LYS A 294 -9.50 -58.27 10.69
N LEU A 295 -9.63 -58.11 9.37
CA LEU A 295 -10.48 -57.08 8.76
C LEU A 295 -11.99 -57.32 9.01
N ASN A 296 -12.43 -58.57 8.98
CA ASN A 296 -13.85 -58.91 9.23
C ASN A 296 -14.27 -58.71 10.70
N ALA A 297 -13.36 -58.89 11.67
CA ALA A 297 -13.64 -58.64 13.08
C ALA A 297 -13.83 -57.14 13.41
N VAL A 298 -13.14 -56.25 12.69
CA VAL A 298 -13.27 -54.79 12.84
C VAL A 298 -14.58 -54.28 12.22
N HIS A 299 -15.04 -54.90 11.13
CA HIS A 299 -16.32 -54.54 10.50
C HIS A 299 -17.54 -54.94 11.35
N ALA A 300 -17.48 -56.04 12.10
CA ALA A 300 -18.58 -56.50 12.95
C ALA A 300 -18.84 -55.59 14.17
N GLY A 301 -17.80 -54.92 14.71
CA GLY A 301 -17.93 -54.03 15.86
C GLY A 301 -18.54 -52.65 15.55
N VAL A 302 -18.46 -52.18 14.31
CA VAL A 302 -18.94 -50.85 13.91
C VAL A 302 -20.45 -50.87 13.57
N ALA A 303 -20.99 -52.02 13.16
CA ALA A 303 -22.41 -52.17 12.85
C ALA A 303 -23.33 -52.20 14.10
N GLN A 304 -22.79 -52.51 15.28
CA GLN A 304 -23.57 -52.57 16.54
C GLN A 304 -23.82 -51.20 17.21
N LEU A 305 -23.15 -50.13 16.76
CA LEU A 305 -23.24 -48.79 17.36
C LEU A 305 -24.20 -47.84 16.62
N ALA A 306 -24.75 -48.25 15.47
CA ALA A 306 -25.65 -47.43 14.66
C ALA A 306 -27.15 -47.63 14.97
N ASP A 307 -27.51 -48.58 15.85
CA ASP A 307 -28.89 -49.06 16.00
C ASP A 307 -29.58 -48.63 17.32
N LYS A 308 -29.05 -47.61 18.00
CA LYS A 308 -29.67 -47.04 19.21
C LYS A 308 -29.67 -45.51 19.15
N ASN A 309 -30.70 -44.93 18.54
CA ASN A 309 -31.29 -43.64 18.91
C ASN A 309 -32.51 -43.35 18.01
N HIS A 310 -33.69 -43.77 18.46
CA HIS A 310 -35.01 -43.27 18.07
C HIS A 310 -35.90 -43.34 19.31
N GLN A 311 -36.73 -42.29 19.54
CA GLN A 311 -37.76 -42.04 20.60
C GLN A 311 -37.44 -40.77 21.43
N ILE A 312 -38.25 -39.70 21.66
CA ILE A 312 -39.69 -39.32 21.50
C ILE A 312 -39.80 -37.74 21.46
N PRO A 313 -40.96 -37.00 21.57
CA PRO A 313 -41.51 -36.10 20.54
C PRO A 313 -41.64 -34.59 20.91
N PHE A 314 -42.13 -33.79 19.93
CA PHE A 314 -42.45 -32.35 19.99
C PHE A 314 -43.53 -31.94 21.01
N VAL A 315 -43.36 -30.77 21.67
CA VAL A 315 -44.44 -29.97 22.32
C VAL A 315 -44.23 -28.45 22.13
N GLN A 316 -45.35 -27.72 22.01
CA GLN A 316 -45.58 -26.32 21.62
C GLN A 316 -45.23 -25.22 22.66
N ARG A 317 -45.02 -24.00 22.12
CA ARG A 317 -45.39 -22.63 22.56
C ARG A 317 -45.27 -22.20 24.04
N GLY A 318 -44.54 -21.09 24.27
CA GLY A 318 -44.82 -20.13 25.36
C GLY A 318 -43.60 -19.33 25.84
N PRO A 319 -43.75 -18.08 26.34
CA PRO A 319 -42.69 -17.06 26.28
C PRO A 319 -42.05 -16.68 27.64
N VAL A 320 -40.93 -15.93 27.54
CA VAL A 320 -40.32 -15.02 28.55
C VAL A 320 -39.52 -15.65 29.71
N ARG A 321 -38.23 -15.29 29.86
CA ARG A 321 -37.68 -14.44 30.95
C ARG A 321 -36.15 -14.51 31.03
N VAL A 322 -35.56 -13.32 31.06
CA VAL A 322 -34.20 -13.04 31.56
C VAL A 322 -34.22 -13.20 33.08
N ILE A 323 -33.26 -13.94 33.66
CA ILE A 323 -32.92 -13.88 35.09
C ILE A 323 -31.39 -13.87 35.25
N GLY A 324 -30.93 -12.98 36.13
CA GLY A 324 -29.54 -12.63 36.41
C GLY A 324 -28.66 -13.71 37.07
N GLU A 325 -27.36 -13.38 37.05
CA GLU A 325 -26.23 -13.78 37.91
C GLU A 325 -26.36 -15.00 38.84
N ARG A 326 -25.34 -15.87 38.82
CA ARG A 326 -24.62 -16.29 40.04
C ARG A 326 -23.26 -16.92 39.74
N GLN A 327 -22.29 -16.48 40.54
CA GLN A 327 -20.92 -16.98 40.69
C GLN A 327 -20.85 -18.48 41.01
N PHE A 328 -19.77 -19.14 40.57
CA PHE A 328 -19.13 -20.22 41.33
C PHE A 328 -17.60 -20.21 41.14
N HIS A 329 -16.88 -20.09 42.25
CA HIS A 329 -15.45 -20.32 42.43
C HIS A 329 -15.09 -21.80 42.20
N PHE A 330 -13.87 -22.11 41.73
CA PHE A 330 -13.12 -23.26 42.29
C PHE A 330 -11.59 -23.09 42.21
N LYS A 331 -10.96 -23.70 43.23
CA LYS A 331 -9.61 -23.54 43.79
C LYS A 331 -8.44 -24.03 42.92
N ALA A 332 -7.30 -23.39 43.20
CA ALA A 332 -5.94 -23.76 42.81
C ALA A 332 -5.42 -25.06 43.46
N PHE A 333 -4.45 -25.69 42.80
CA PHE A 333 -3.51 -26.66 43.40
C PHE A 333 -2.07 -26.22 43.12
N MET A 334 -1.28 -26.11 44.20
CA MET A 334 0.16 -25.81 44.20
C MET A 334 0.99 -27.09 44.10
N LEU A 335 2.17 -27.00 43.47
CA LEU A 335 3.33 -27.83 43.79
C LEU A 335 4.58 -26.96 43.92
N ARG A 336 5.31 -27.19 45.02
CA ARG A 336 6.53 -26.50 45.49
C ARG A 336 7.78 -27.05 44.77
N GLY A 337 8.76 -26.18 44.52
CA GLY A 337 10.13 -26.53 44.16
C GLY A 337 11.09 -25.41 44.56
N VAL A 338 12.01 -25.74 45.47
CA VAL A 338 12.91 -24.88 46.28
C VAL A 338 14.07 -24.26 45.46
N PHE A 339 14.41 -22.98 45.72
CA PHE A 339 15.73 -22.39 45.47
C PHE A 339 16.17 -21.53 46.68
N PRO A 340 17.44 -21.58 47.14
CA PRO A 340 17.91 -20.77 48.25
C PRO A 340 18.47 -19.41 47.81
N GLN A 341 18.23 -18.41 48.66
CA GLN A 341 18.72 -17.03 48.59
C GLN A 341 20.23 -16.91 48.85
N GLN A 342 20.88 -15.92 48.22
CA GLN A 342 21.92 -15.13 48.86
C GLN A 342 21.68 -13.63 48.64
N ARG A 343 21.61 -12.90 49.75
CA ARG A 343 21.59 -11.44 49.84
C ARG A 343 23.01 -10.89 49.63
N ARG A 344 23.12 -9.67 49.10
CA ARG A 344 23.96 -8.60 49.69
C ARG A 344 23.52 -7.22 49.21
N ASN A 345 23.47 -6.32 50.19
CA ASN A 345 23.09 -4.91 50.13
C ASN A 345 24.00 -4.08 49.22
N ILE A 346 23.54 -2.92 48.76
CA ILE A 346 24.23 -1.61 48.96
C ILE A 346 23.23 -0.46 48.73
N VAL A 347 23.33 0.50 49.63
CA VAL A 347 22.61 1.77 49.77
C VAL A 347 23.17 2.79 48.77
N VAL A 348 22.31 3.64 48.16
CA VAL A 348 22.76 4.94 47.62
C VAL A 348 21.77 6.04 48.01
N ALA A 349 22.35 7.11 48.57
CA ALA A 349 21.71 8.29 49.11
C ALA A 349 21.24 9.28 48.04
N LYS A 350 20.23 10.08 48.37
CA LYS A 350 19.81 11.30 47.64
C LYS A 350 20.79 12.46 47.90
N PRO A 351 20.87 13.43 46.97
CA PRO A 351 20.72 14.82 47.41
C PRO A 351 19.77 15.66 46.53
N GLN A 352 19.28 16.74 47.13
CA GLN A 352 18.32 17.72 46.63
C GLN A 352 18.98 18.94 45.95
N ARG A 353 18.24 19.49 44.96
CA ARG A 353 17.94 20.90 44.58
C ARG A 353 18.99 22.05 44.64
N GLY A 354 18.91 22.86 43.56
CA GLY A 354 19.15 24.33 43.47
C GLY A 354 20.34 24.66 42.57
N GLN A 355 20.41 25.68 41.70
CA GLN A 355 19.57 26.80 41.27
C GLN A 355 20.21 27.36 39.95
N HIS A 356 19.45 28.15 39.17
CA HIS A 356 19.84 28.91 37.96
C HIS A 356 21.05 29.86 38.13
N PRO A 357 21.73 30.28 37.04
CA PRO A 357 21.43 31.58 36.41
C PRO A 357 21.53 31.65 34.87
N GLN A 358 21.14 32.81 34.35
CA GLN A 358 20.92 33.22 32.95
C GLN A 358 22.15 33.83 32.24
N LEU A 359 22.08 33.83 30.89
CA LEU A 359 22.52 34.85 29.89
C LEU A 359 24.01 35.11 29.59
N ALA A 360 24.38 34.95 28.30
CA ALA A 360 24.93 35.98 27.37
C ALA A 360 26.10 35.52 26.43
N SER A 361 25.81 35.58 25.12
CA SER A 361 26.59 36.13 23.97
C SER A 361 28.04 35.72 23.62
N HIS A 362 28.18 35.25 22.36
CA HIS A 362 29.15 35.62 21.30
C HIS A 362 30.69 35.49 21.48
N LEU A 363 31.33 34.67 20.62
CA LEU A 363 32.42 34.99 19.66
C LEU A 363 33.40 33.81 19.43
N LEU A 364 33.71 33.55 18.15
CA LEU A 364 34.73 32.61 17.63
C LEU A 364 36.17 33.10 17.85
N PRO A 365 37.16 32.19 17.77
CA PRO A 365 38.46 32.53 17.19
C PRO A 365 39.01 31.49 16.16
N PRO A 366 40.08 31.83 15.41
CA PRO A 366 40.35 31.31 14.06
C PRO A 366 41.47 30.26 13.93
N VAL A 367 41.60 29.75 12.70
CA VAL A 367 42.55 28.75 12.15
C VAL A 367 44.00 29.25 12.06
N VAL A 368 44.98 28.36 12.29
CA VAL A 368 46.39 28.54 11.89
C VAL A 368 46.93 27.27 11.19
N GLN A 369 47.56 27.48 10.04
CA GLN A 369 48.25 26.50 9.17
C GLN A 369 49.67 26.18 9.66
N GLY A 370 50.19 24.99 9.32
CA GLY A 370 51.63 24.68 9.41
C GLY A 370 52.03 23.38 8.71
N ARG A 371 52.90 23.48 7.69
CA ARG A 371 53.36 22.45 6.74
C ARG A 371 54.43 21.48 7.28
N LEU A 372 54.51 20.33 6.62
CA LEU A 372 55.48 19.22 6.72
C LEU A 372 56.84 19.47 6.02
N GLN A 373 57.86 18.66 6.42
CA GLN A 373 58.89 17.91 5.64
C GLN A 373 60.32 17.96 6.28
N PRO A 374 61.33 17.10 5.90
CA PRO A 374 61.40 15.61 5.93
C PRO A 374 62.81 15.01 6.29
N GLY A 375 62.95 13.67 6.35
CA GLY A 375 64.22 12.88 6.17
C GLY A 375 64.90 12.34 7.44
N GLN A 376 65.61 11.19 7.52
CA GLN A 376 66.04 10.14 6.58
C GLN A 376 66.61 8.91 7.37
N PHE A 377 66.40 7.70 6.82
CA PHE A 377 67.22 6.46 6.77
C PHE A 377 67.88 5.75 7.98
N GLY A 378 67.78 4.41 7.95
CA GLY A 378 68.76 3.47 8.54
C GLY A 378 68.22 2.03 8.69
N GLU A 379 68.64 1.11 7.81
CA GLU A 379 68.34 -0.33 7.80
C GLU A 379 69.05 -1.11 8.92
N ASP A 380 68.43 -2.17 9.45
CA ASP A 380 69.06 -3.51 9.56
C ASP A 380 68.07 -4.61 9.99
N LEU A 381 68.24 -5.77 9.35
CA LEU A 381 67.43 -7.00 9.33
C LEU A 381 68.27 -8.08 10.07
N LEU A 382 67.84 -8.83 11.11
CA LEU A 382 66.98 -10.03 11.09
C LEU A 382 66.94 -10.74 12.47
N ARG A 383 65.70 -11.03 12.95
CA ARG A 383 65.18 -12.21 13.70
C ARG A 383 65.64 -12.54 15.16
N PRO A 384 64.86 -13.33 15.93
CA PRO A 384 63.46 -13.12 16.32
C PRO A 384 63.22 -13.43 17.82
N ALA A 385 62.35 -12.70 18.51
CA ALA A 385 61.82 -13.15 19.80
C ALA A 385 60.40 -12.63 20.01
N GLN A 386 59.49 -13.57 20.29
CA GLN A 386 58.12 -13.33 20.71
C GLN A 386 58.11 -12.52 22.01
N GLN A 387 57.33 -11.43 22.06
CA GLN A 387 56.90 -10.85 23.32
C GLN A 387 55.51 -10.21 23.21
N GLN A 388 54.69 -10.61 24.18
CA GLN A 388 53.31 -10.19 24.44
C GLN A 388 53.21 -8.68 24.59
N ARG A 389 52.18 -8.07 23.98
CA ARG A 389 51.79 -6.68 24.24
C ARG A 389 50.53 -6.64 25.11
N THR A 390 50.69 -5.95 26.23
CA THR A 390 49.68 -5.48 27.18
C THR A 390 48.65 -4.62 26.47
N PHE A 391 47.37 -4.94 26.62
CA PHE A 391 46.26 -4.12 26.13
C PHE A 391 45.90 -3.04 27.15
N ILE A 392 45.98 -1.77 26.73
CA ILE A 392 45.38 -0.64 27.43
C ILE A 392 43.89 -0.68 27.11
N VAL A 393 43.06 -0.96 28.11
CA VAL A 393 41.59 -0.95 27.98
C VAL A 393 41.11 0.51 28.01
N SER A 394 40.73 1.04 26.85
CA SER A 394 39.92 2.25 26.77
C SER A 394 38.55 1.94 27.37
N HIS A 395 38.08 2.78 28.30
CA HIS A 395 36.75 2.64 28.89
C HIS A 395 35.69 2.87 27.81
N HIS A 396 35.20 1.79 27.21
CA HIS A 396 33.99 1.82 26.41
C HIS A 396 32.85 2.30 27.32
N ARG A 397 32.23 3.44 26.98
CA ARG A 397 30.92 3.81 27.52
C ARG A 397 30.00 2.61 27.29
N ARG A 398 29.40 2.08 28.36
CA ARG A 398 28.29 1.13 28.21
C ARG A 398 27.22 1.78 27.33
N PRO A 399 26.66 1.09 26.32
CA PRO A 399 25.52 1.62 25.59
C PRO A 399 24.41 1.93 26.58
N ALA A 400 23.79 3.10 26.43
CA ALA A 400 22.64 3.48 27.24
C ALA A 400 21.54 2.43 27.01
N MET A 401 20.92 1.95 28.09
CA MET A 401 19.73 1.10 27.98
C MET A 401 18.67 1.86 27.17
N PRO A 402 17.91 1.19 26.27
CA PRO A 402 16.79 1.81 25.57
C PRO A 402 15.88 2.52 26.56
N ALA A 403 15.37 3.69 26.18
CA ALA A 403 14.46 4.44 27.02
C ALA A 403 13.23 3.58 27.35
N ASP A 404 12.87 3.52 28.63
CA ASP A 404 11.84 2.61 29.18
C ASP A 404 10.54 2.62 28.35
N TRP A 405 10.14 3.81 27.89
CA TRP A 405 8.94 4.03 27.07
C TRP A 405 8.94 3.25 25.74
N MET A 406 10.10 3.02 25.12
CA MET A 406 10.21 2.27 23.86
C MET A 406 9.89 0.79 24.04
N THR A 407 9.89 0.29 25.27
CA THR A 407 9.52 -1.09 25.62
C THR A 407 8.08 -1.23 26.12
N THR A 408 7.41 -0.12 26.45
CA THR A 408 6.05 -0.11 27.00
C THR A 408 4.97 0.28 25.99
N LEU A 409 5.28 1.03 24.94
CA LEU A 409 4.30 1.42 23.91
C LEU A 409 3.85 0.23 23.07
N ASP A 410 2.57 0.18 22.67
CA ASP A 410 2.09 -0.85 21.74
C ASP A 410 2.78 -0.72 20.37
N THR A 411 3.16 -1.86 19.80
CA THR A 411 3.76 -1.97 18.47
C THR A 411 2.73 -2.47 17.44
N PRO A 412 2.93 -2.20 16.13
CA PRO A 412 4.05 -1.43 15.56
C PRO A 412 3.84 0.09 15.68
N PHE A 413 4.92 0.85 15.87
CA PHE A 413 4.90 2.32 15.83
C PHE A 413 6.09 2.89 15.07
N LEU A 414 5.90 4.06 14.46
CA LEU A 414 6.96 4.78 13.76
C LEU A 414 7.78 5.63 14.74
N LEU A 415 9.09 5.48 14.66
CA LEU A 415 10.09 6.18 15.45
C LEU A 415 10.91 7.13 14.57
N ILE A 416 11.03 8.38 14.99
CA ILE A 416 11.95 9.38 14.44
C ILE A 416 13.06 9.68 15.46
N GLU A 417 14.31 9.56 15.06
CA GLU A 417 15.47 9.97 15.84
C GLU A 417 15.76 11.46 15.59
N LYS A 418 15.39 12.31 16.55
CA LYS A 418 15.45 13.77 16.38
C LYS A 418 16.85 14.28 16.10
N SER A 419 17.87 13.72 16.74
CA SER A 419 19.27 14.12 16.53
C SER A 419 19.72 13.90 15.07
N LYS A 420 19.39 12.75 14.49
CA LYS A 420 19.66 12.46 13.07
C LYS A 420 18.85 13.36 12.14
N TYR A 421 17.57 13.55 12.44
CA TYR A 421 16.68 14.45 11.69
C TYR A 421 17.24 15.88 11.62
N LEU A 422 17.70 16.43 12.75
CA LEU A 422 18.30 17.77 12.81
C LEU A 422 19.65 17.82 12.08
N GLY A 423 20.51 16.82 12.25
CA GLY A 423 21.78 16.73 11.54
C GLY A 423 21.62 16.66 10.02
N ASN A 424 20.59 15.94 9.55
CA ASN A 424 20.24 15.88 8.14
C ASN A 424 19.79 17.23 7.58
N ILE A 425 19.01 18.00 8.38
CA ILE A 425 18.59 19.37 8.02
C ILE A 425 19.80 20.28 7.89
N GLU A 426 20.64 20.33 8.92
CA GLU A 426 21.85 21.16 8.95
C GLU A 426 22.77 20.85 7.77
N ARG A 427 22.97 19.56 7.46
CA ARG A 427 23.82 19.10 6.36
C ARG A 427 23.38 19.64 5.01
N LEU A 428 22.10 19.52 4.66
CA LEU A 428 21.62 20.02 3.37
C LEU A 428 21.58 21.54 3.34
N TYR A 429 21.11 22.18 4.41
CA TYR A 429 20.95 23.64 4.44
C TYR A 429 22.30 24.34 4.33
N SER A 430 23.30 23.89 5.09
CA SER A 430 24.66 24.46 5.03
C SER A 430 25.27 24.31 3.63
N ARG A 431 24.98 23.19 2.96
CA ARG A 431 25.47 22.94 1.61
C ARG A 431 24.84 23.87 0.57
N VAL A 432 23.53 24.00 0.58
CA VAL A 432 22.79 24.84 -0.38
C VAL A 432 23.09 26.32 -0.16
N ASP A 433 23.20 26.75 1.10
CA ASP A 433 23.63 28.11 1.48
C ASP A 433 25.04 28.43 0.99
N ALA A 434 25.99 27.49 1.14
CA ALA A 434 27.36 27.64 0.63
C ALA A 434 27.45 27.75 -0.91
N LEU A 435 26.43 27.30 -1.64
CA LEU A 435 26.30 27.44 -3.08
C LEU A 435 25.49 28.69 -3.50
N GLY A 436 25.07 29.52 -2.54
CA GLY A 436 24.38 30.79 -2.80
C GLY A 436 22.91 30.64 -3.20
N SER A 437 22.25 29.56 -2.80
CA SER A 437 20.81 29.32 -3.03
C SER A 437 20.07 29.07 -1.71
N GLU A 438 18.75 28.98 -1.75
CA GLU A 438 17.92 28.74 -0.56
C GLU A 438 17.19 27.40 -0.63
N VAL A 439 16.98 26.75 0.51
CA VAL A 439 16.18 25.52 0.56
C VAL A 439 14.69 25.88 0.72
N ARG A 440 13.86 25.44 -0.23
CA ARG A 440 12.40 25.34 -0.07
C ARG A 440 12.04 23.90 0.27
N PRO A 441 12.02 23.49 1.56
CA PRO A 441 11.80 22.11 1.94
C PRO A 441 10.44 21.59 1.47
N HIS A 442 10.41 20.32 1.05
CA HIS A 442 9.17 19.64 0.69
C HIS A 442 8.65 18.82 1.87
N LEU A 443 7.48 19.22 2.38
CA LEU A 443 6.93 18.73 3.65
C LEU A 443 6.25 17.35 3.54
N LYS A 444 6.11 16.79 2.33
CA LYS A 444 5.34 15.56 2.07
C LYS A 444 5.86 14.30 2.75
N THR A 445 7.15 14.26 3.11
CA THR A 445 7.74 13.09 3.76
C THR A 445 7.04 12.84 5.10
N LEU A 446 7.03 13.85 5.96
CA LEU A 446 6.46 13.74 7.32
C LEU A 446 5.05 14.33 7.43
N ARG A 447 4.69 15.35 6.63
CA ARG A 447 3.39 16.04 6.71
C ARG A 447 3.01 16.38 8.16
N SER A 448 3.94 16.92 8.95
CA SER A 448 3.73 17.27 10.36
C SER A 448 4.12 18.72 10.61
N ILE A 449 3.26 19.44 11.35
CA ILE A 449 3.49 20.83 11.78
C ILE A 449 4.67 20.89 12.74
N GLU A 450 4.76 19.92 13.65
CA GLU A 450 5.82 19.80 14.64
C GLU A 450 7.18 19.48 14.02
N ALA A 451 7.20 18.76 12.89
CA ALA A 451 8.42 18.58 12.08
C ALA A 451 8.78 19.88 11.33
N ALA A 452 7.80 20.54 10.71
CA ALA A 452 8.03 21.72 9.88
C ALA A 452 8.70 22.89 10.62
N ARG A 453 8.52 23.02 11.94
CA ARG A 453 9.19 24.05 12.77
C ARG A 453 10.72 24.01 12.73
N PHE A 454 11.31 22.87 12.37
CA PHE A 454 12.77 22.73 12.24
C PHE A 454 13.25 22.99 10.81
N LEU A 455 12.36 22.90 9.83
CA LEU A 455 12.64 23.15 8.42
C LEU A 455 12.45 24.62 8.05
N LEU A 456 11.53 25.31 8.72
CA LEU A 456 11.07 26.66 8.39
C LEU A 456 11.51 27.63 9.49
N LYS A 457 12.41 28.55 9.14
CA LYS A 457 12.98 29.54 10.09
C LYS A 457 11.92 30.51 10.61
N GLN A 458 10.94 30.83 9.77
CA GLN A 458 9.87 31.79 10.01
C GLN A 458 8.56 31.28 9.39
N SER A 459 7.43 31.84 9.78
CA SER A 459 6.11 31.48 9.25
C SER A 459 5.96 31.73 7.75
N ASP A 460 6.69 32.68 7.20
CA ASP A 460 6.72 33.05 5.78
C ASP A 460 7.90 32.42 5.01
N SER A 461 8.68 31.54 5.66
CA SER A 461 9.71 30.77 4.98
C SER A 461 9.09 29.91 3.86
N PRO A 462 9.72 29.84 2.68
CA PRO A 462 9.18 29.10 1.55
C PRO A 462 9.10 27.60 1.85
N ALA A 463 7.94 26.98 1.60
CA ALA A 463 7.76 25.53 1.72
C ALA A 463 7.05 24.93 0.50
N THR A 464 7.20 23.62 0.31
CA THR A 464 6.52 22.85 -0.74
C THR A 464 5.61 21.78 -0.15
N VAL A 465 4.37 21.70 -0.63
CA VAL A 465 3.35 20.74 -0.22
C VAL A 465 2.86 19.91 -1.41
N SER A 466 2.42 18.66 -1.15
CA SER A 466 1.94 17.75 -2.21
C SER A 466 0.42 17.66 -2.33
N THR A 467 -0.32 18.25 -1.40
CA THR A 467 -1.79 18.22 -1.34
C THR A 467 -2.32 19.56 -0.87
N LEU A 468 -3.60 19.85 -1.14
CA LEU A 468 -4.24 21.03 -0.57
C LEU A 468 -4.60 20.80 0.91
N ALA A 469 -4.78 19.56 1.35
CA ALA A 469 -4.89 19.24 2.78
C ALA A 469 -3.63 19.66 3.56
N GLU A 470 -2.43 19.40 3.02
CA GLU A 470 -1.19 19.96 3.59
C GLU A 470 -1.22 21.49 3.58
N ALA A 471 -1.57 22.10 2.45
CA ALA A 471 -1.60 23.56 2.33
C ALA A 471 -2.54 24.20 3.38
N GLU A 472 -3.73 23.63 3.57
CA GLU A 472 -4.73 24.07 4.54
C GLU A 472 -4.27 23.90 5.98
N ALA A 473 -3.67 22.75 6.32
CA ALA A 473 -3.19 22.48 7.66
C ALA A 473 -1.99 23.36 8.04
N PHE A 474 -1.02 23.53 7.13
CA PHE A 474 0.12 24.42 7.37
C PHE A 474 -0.31 25.90 7.42
N ALA A 475 -1.25 26.32 6.57
CA ALA A 475 -1.85 27.65 6.66
C ALA A 475 -2.57 27.88 8.00
N ALA A 476 -3.33 26.91 8.48
CA ALA A 476 -3.99 26.98 9.79
C ALA A 476 -2.99 27.05 10.96
N ALA A 477 -1.80 26.47 10.79
CA ALA A 477 -0.69 26.58 11.73
C ALA A 477 0.11 27.89 11.60
N GLY A 478 -0.25 28.77 10.66
CA GLY A 478 0.36 30.08 10.46
C GLY A 478 1.42 30.14 9.37
N TYR A 479 1.69 29.06 8.63
CA TYR A 479 2.65 29.09 7.52
C TYR A 479 2.02 29.68 6.26
N THR A 480 2.65 30.72 5.69
CA THR A 480 2.01 31.54 4.65
C THR A 480 2.63 31.44 3.27
N ASN A 481 3.84 30.91 3.11
CA ASN A 481 4.53 30.81 1.81
C ASN A 481 4.59 29.34 1.35
N LEU A 482 3.59 28.93 0.58
CA LEU A 482 3.36 27.52 0.25
C LEU A 482 3.29 27.32 -1.25
N LEU A 483 4.08 26.38 -1.78
CA LEU A 483 4.00 25.93 -3.15
C LEU A 483 3.30 24.56 -3.21
N TYR A 484 2.15 24.49 -3.87
CA TYR A 484 1.48 23.24 -4.21
C TYR A 484 2.10 22.67 -5.49
N ALA A 485 3.10 21.78 -5.31
CA ALA A 485 3.93 21.25 -6.40
C ALA A 485 3.34 19.98 -7.05
N VAL A 486 2.07 20.05 -7.44
CA VAL A 486 1.38 19.05 -8.27
C VAL A 486 0.51 19.82 -9.26
N GLY A 487 0.52 19.40 -10.53
CA GLY A 487 -0.29 20.00 -11.58
C GLY A 487 -1.72 20.31 -11.12
N ILE A 488 -2.10 21.58 -11.21
CA ILE A 488 -3.37 22.06 -10.69
C ILE A 488 -4.53 21.42 -11.46
N ALA A 489 -5.47 20.84 -10.72
CA ALA A 489 -6.72 20.36 -11.29
C ALA A 489 -7.77 21.48 -11.18
N PRO A 490 -8.54 21.81 -12.24
CA PRO A 490 -9.46 22.95 -12.22
C PRO A 490 -10.44 22.97 -11.04
N HIS A 491 -10.96 21.81 -10.61
CA HIS A 491 -11.88 21.71 -9.47
C HIS A 491 -11.25 22.09 -8.11
N LYS A 492 -9.91 22.25 -8.04
CA LYS A 492 -9.18 22.66 -6.84
C LYS A 492 -8.96 24.17 -6.74
N LEU A 493 -9.24 24.93 -7.81
CA LEU A 493 -9.08 26.39 -7.84
C LEU A 493 -9.88 27.11 -6.73
N PRO A 494 -11.12 26.70 -6.37
CA PRO A 494 -11.82 27.30 -5.24
C PRO A 494 -11.10 27.15 -3.90
N ARG A 495 -10.49 25.98 -3.64
CA ARG A 495 -9.73 25.73 -2.40
C ARG A 495 -8.44 26.56 -2.38
N ALA A 496 -7.74 26.65 -3.51
CA ALA A 496 -6.55 27.48 -3.64
C ALA A 496 -6.88 28.97 -3.42
N ALA A 497 -7.92 29.47 -4.07
CA ALA A 497 -8.40 30.85 -3.91
C ALA A 497 -8.82 31.15 -2.45
N ALA A 498 -9.48 30.20 -1.78
CA ALA A 498 -9.86 30.36 -0.38
C ALA A 498 -8.67 30.47 0.57
N LEU A 499 -7.53 29.81 0.27
CA LEU A 499 -6.29 29.99 1.04
C LEU A 499 -5.67 31.37 0.78
N MET A 500 -5.64 31.81 -0.48
CA MET A 500 -5.13 33.13 -0.85
C MET A 500 -5.94 34.26 -0.22
N ALA A 501 -7.27 34.12 -0.17
CA ALA A 501 -8.16 35.07 0.50
C ALA A 501 -7.91 35.17 2.02
N LYS A 502 -7.30 34.14 2.63
CA LYS A 502 -6.86 34.15 4.03
C LYS A 502 -5.46 34.74 4.24
N GLY A 503 -4.83 35.28 3.19
CA GLY A 503 -3.49 35.86 3.24
C GLY A 503 -2.35 34.86 3.05
N VAL A 504 -2.64 33.63 2.59
CA VAL A 504 -1.61 32.66 2.23
C VAL A 504 -1.05 33.02 0.84
N ASN A 505 0.25 33.22 0.74
CA ASN A 505 0.98 33.26 -0.52
C ASN A 505 1.10 31.83 -1.08
N LEU A 506 -0.02 31.34 -1.65
CA LEU A 506 -0.11 30.02 -2.25
C LEU A 506 0.28 30.07 -3.73
N HIS A 507 1.33 29.35 -4.08
CA HIS A 507 1.76 29.13 -5.46
C HIS A 507 1.16 27.83 -6.00
N ILE A 508 0.63 27.85 -7.22
CA ILE A 508 0.13 26.66 -7.94
C ILE A 508 1.08 26.27 -9.08
N LEU A 509 1.07 24.99 -9.46
CA LEU A 509 1.89 24.45 -10.55
C LEU A 509 1.02 24.03 -11.74
N LEU A 510 1.46 24.30 -12.96
CA LEU A 510 0.81 23.83 -14.18
C LEU A 510 1.83 23.57 -15.31
N ASP A 511 1.44 22.82 -16.32
CA ASP A 511 2.30 22.47 -17.47
C ASP A 511 1.53 22.36 -18.80
N SER A 512 0.25 22.75 -18.83
CA SER A 512 -0.60 22.60 -20.01
C SER A 512 -1.53 23.78 -20.26
N GLU A 513 -1.89 23.97 -21.53
CA GLU A 513 -2.80 25.05 -21.94
C GLU A 513 -4.18 24.93 -21.26
N PRO A 514 -4.83 23.75 -21.18
CA PRO A 514 -6.11 23.61 -20.49
C PRO A 514 -6.07 24.04 -19.02
N GLN A 515 -4.96 23.79 -18.30
CA GLN A 515 -4.80 24.26 -16.93
C GLN A 515 -4.67 25.78 -16.87
N SER A 516 -3.84 26.36 -17.76
CA SER A 516 -3.66 27.82 -17.80
C SER A 516 -4.95 28.56 -18.14
N THR A 517 -5.74 28.04 -19.08
CA THR A 517 -7.07 28.57 -19.44
C THR A 517 -8.03 28.47 -18.26
N ALA A 518 -8.08 27.33 -17.57
CA ALA A 518 -8.94 27.17 -16.39
C ALA A 518 -8.57 28.12 -15.24
N VAL A 519 -7.26 28.35 -15.02
CA VAL A 519 -6.77 29.35 -14.05
C VAL A 519 -7.21 30.76 -14.46
N ALA A 520 -7.07 31.10 -15.74
CA ALA A 520 -7.45 32.40 -16.27
C ALA A 520 -8.95 32.68 -16.15
N GLU A 521 -9.78 31.74 -16.61
CA GLU A 521 -11.24 31.83 -16.55
C GLU A 521 -11.74 31.93 -15.11
N TYR A 522 -11.23 31.09 -14.20
CA TYR A 522 -11.60 31.15 -12.80
C TYR A 522 -11.18 32.48 -12.16
N GLY A 523 -9.94 32.93 -12.43
CA GLY A 523 -9.39 34.17 -11.92
C GLY A 523 -10.21 35.38 -12.34
N GLN A 524 -10.57 35.47 -13.62
CA GLN A 524 -11.42 36.54 -14.16
C GLN A 524 -12.83 36.49 -13.55
N ALA A 525 -13.44 35.31 -13.46
CA ALA A 525 -14.80 35.15 -12.93
C ALA A 525 -14.92 35.49 -11.44
N HIS A 526 -13.85 35.34 -10.66
CA HIS A 526 -13.87 35.52 -9.19
C HIS A 526 -12.98 36.66 -8.69
N GLY A 527 -12.32 37.41 -9.58
CA GLY A 527 -11.40 38.49 -9.20
C GLY A 527 -10.17 38.00 -8.43
N VAL A 528 -9.62 36.84 -8.80
CA VAL A 528 -8.44 36.23 -8.15
C VAL A 528 -7.25 36.26 -9.10
N ALA A 529 -6.15 36.86 -8.66
CA ALA A 529 -4.86 36.80 -9.36
C ALA A 529 -4.01 35.69 -8.74
N PHE A 530 -3.83 34.58 -9.45
CA PHE A 530 -3.05 33.44 -8.94
C PHE A 530 -1.54 33.69 -9.06
N SER A 531 -0.77 33.10 -8.15
CA SER A 531 0.68 32.96 -8.29
C SER A 531 1.00 31.59 -8.90
N VAL A 532 1.65 31.57 -10.05
CA VAL A 532 1.78 30.37 -10.89
C VAL A 532 3.24 30.05 -11.16
N PHE A 533 3.61 28.77 -10.98
CA PHE A 533 4.81 28.17 -11.52
C PHE A 533 4.48 27.32 -12.74
N ILE A 534 5.37 27.31 -13.74
CA ILE A 534 5.30 26.35 -14.86
C ILE A 534 6.29 25.21 -14.60
N GLU A 535 5.82 23.97 -14.72
CA GLU A 535 6.69 22.78 -14.61
C GLU A 535 7.51 22.62 -15.91
N VAL A 536 8.82 22.40 -15.76
CA VAL A 536 9.79 22.20 -16.83
C VAL A 536 10.28 20.76 -16.74
N ASP A 537 10.20 20.06 -17.87
CA ASP A 537 10.79 18.74 -18.00
C ASP A 537 12.31 18.85 -18.16
N CYS A 538 13.05 18.12 -17.33
CA CYS A 538 14.50 18.10 -17.32
C CYS A 538 15.11 16.69 -17.49
N ASP A 539 14.28 15.64 -17.47
CA ASP A 539 14.75 14.25 -17.46
C ASP A 539 13.84 13.24 -18.18
N GLY A 540 12.70 13.67 -18.73
CA GLY A 540 11.75 12.83 -19.46
C GLY A 540 10.93 11.88 -18.58
N HIS A 541 10.97 12.04 -17.25
CA HIS A 541 10.37 11.08 -16.33
C HIS A 541 8.92 11.37 -15.94
N ARG A 542 8.54 12.65 -15.93
CA ARG A 542 7.26 13.13 -15.37
C ARG A 542 6.61 14.20 -16.26
N GLY A 543 5.71 15.00 -15.68
CA GLY A 543 5.14 16.17 -16.34
C GLY A 543 6.17 17.27 -16.58
N GLY A 544 5.67 18.41 -17.06
CA GLY A 544 6.49 19.55 -17.45
C GLY A 544 6.72 19.69 -18.95
N LEU A 545 7.07 20.90 -19.35
CA LEU A 545 7.34 21.24 -20.74
C LEU A 545 8.83 21.24 -21.05
N PRO A 546 9.24 20.85 -22.28
CA PRO A 546 10.64 20.95 -22.69
C PRO A 546 11.17 22.40 -22.58
N PRO A 547 12.45 22.62 -22.21
CA PRO A 547 12.98 23.95 -21.92
C PRO A 547 12.87 25.00 -23.04
N HIS A 548 12.83 24.57 -24.29
CA HIS A 548 12.73 25.43 -25.47
C HIS A 548 11.34 25.42 -26.13
N SER A 549 10.33 24.90 -25.43
CA SER A 549 9.01 24.73 -26.02
C SER A 549 8.30 26.07 -26.16
N GLU A 550 7.77 26.35 -27.36
CA GLU A 550 6.83 27.46 -27.59
C GLU A 550 5.60 27.39 -26.66
N ALA A 551 5.25 26.19 -26.18
CA ALA A 551 4.20 26.02 -25.20
C ALA A 551 4.49 26.80 -23.90
N LEU A 552 5.76 26.90 -23.46
CA LEU A 552 6.13 27.71 -22.28
C LEU A 552 5.72 29.17 -22.47
N LEU A 553 5.97 29.73 -23.66
CA LEU A 553 5.61 31.10 -24.01
C LEU A 553 4.09 31.29 -24.10
N THR A 554 3.38 30.30 -24.62
CA THR A 554 1.91 30.29 -24.65
C THR A 554 1.32 30.32 -23.25
N LEU A 555 1.81 29.47 -22.33
CA LEU A 555 1.33 29.45 -20.95
C LEU A 555 1.63 30.77 -20.23
N ALA A 556 2.84 31.31 -20.38
CA ALA A 556 3.22 32.60 -19.80
C ALA A 556 2.27 33.73 -20.26
N ARG A 557 1.95 33.76 -21.56
CA ARG A 557 1.02 34.73 -22.14
C ARG A 557 -0.38 34.62 -21.53
N ILE A 558 -0.92 33.42 -21.42
CA ILE A 558 -2.26 33.17 -20.86
C ILE A 558 -2.31 33.58 -19.39
N ILE A 559 -1.28 33.21 -18.62
CA ILE A 559 -1.18 33.56 -17.19
C ILE A 559 -1.20 35.07 -17.01
N GLU A 560 -0.30 35.82 -17.67
CA GLU A 560 -0.22 37.28 -17.48
C GLU A 560 -1.44 38.02 -18.04
N ALA A 561 -1.98 37.59 -19.19
CA ALA A 561 -3.20 38.18 -19.76
C ALA A 561 -4.44 38.01 -18.85
N SER A 562 -4.43 37.02 -17.95
CA SER A 562 -5.50 36.83 -16.97
C SER A 562 -5.40 37.75 -15.75
N GLY A 563 -4.29 38.50 -15.59
CA GLY A 563 -3.97 39.24 -14.38
C GLY A 563 -3.32 38.39 -13.27
N SER A 564 -3.13 37.09 -13.50
CA SER A 564 -2.31 36.22 -12.64
C SER A 564 -0.81 36.47 -12.86
N THR A 565 0.03 36.06 -11.91
CA THR A 565 1.48 36.30 -11.95
C THR A 565 2.26 35.02 -12.26
N LEU A 566 3.01 35.03 -13.36
CA LEU A 566 4.05 34.03 -13.60
C LEU A 566 5.20 34.24 -12.59
N THR A 567 5.21 33.43 -11.54
CA THR A 567 6.12 33.56 -10.41
C THR A 567 7.44 32.85 -10.65
N GLY A 568 7.44 31.76 -11.40
CA GLY A 568 8.68 31.07 -11.71
C GLY A 568 8.53 29.80 -12.51
N LEU A 569 9.65 29.11 -12.64
CA LEU A 569 9.75 27.78 -13.21
C LEU A 569 10.12 26.78 -12.14
N LEU A 570 9.66 25.55 -12.34
CA LEU A 570 9.93 24.43 -11.46
C LEU A 570 10.39 23.23 -12.26
N ALA A 571 11.54 22.65 -11.91
CA ALA A 571 11.99 21.36 -12.43
C ALA A 571 12.19 20.38 -11.27
N HIS A 572 12.00 19.08 -11.53
CA HIS A 572 12.33 18.03 -10.58
C HIS A 572 12.93 16.82 -11.29
N ALA A 573 14.21 16.56 -11.05
CA ALA A 573 14.95 15.42 -11.60
C ALA A 573 14.62 14.11 -10.86
N GLY A 574 13.52 13.47 -11.24
CA GLY A 574 13.06 12.19 -10.70
C GLY A 574 13.98 11.02 -11.07
N GLU A 575 14.64 11.05 -12.23
CA GLU A 575 15.59 10.01 -12.64
C GLU A 575 16.81 9.91 -11.72
N SER A 576 17.07 10.93 -10.89
CA SER A 576 18.18 10.90 -9.93
C SER A 576 18.07 9.77 -8.88
N TYR A 577 16.89 9.19 -8.69
CA TYR A 577 16.67 8.01 -7.84
C TYR A 577 17.17 6.70 -8.50
N ASN A 578 17.33 6.72 -9.82
CA ASN A 578 17.86 5.61 -10.62
C ASN A 578 19.38 5.68 -10.83
N CYS A 579 20.02 6.79 -10.44
CA CYS A 579 21.47 6.90 -10.44
C CYS A 579 22.13 5.87 -9.49
N ARG A 580 23.35 5.44 -9.83
CA ARG A 580 24.12 4.43 -9.08
C ARG A 580 25.55 4.87 -8.76
N THR A 581 25.96 6.04 -9.22
CA THR A 581 27.29 6.62 -8.99
C THR A 581 27.16 8.11 -8.69
N GLU A 582 28.11 8.65 -7.94
CA GLU A 582 28.18 10.08 -7.63
C GLU A 582 28.22 10.94 -8.91
N ASP A 583 29.02 10.54 -9.90
CA ASP A 583 29.11 11.22 -11.20
C ASP A 583 27.76 11.28 -11.93
N ALA A 584 26.95 10.22 -11.85
CA ALA A 584 25.63 10.20 -12.48
C ALA A 584 24.66 11.14 -11.77
N ILE A 585 24.70 11.22 -10.44
CA ILE A 585 23.85 12.14 -9.67
C ILE A 585 24.27 13.59 -9.95
N LEU A 586 25.58 13.85 -10.00
CA LEU A 586 26.14 15.14 -10.37
C LEU A 586 25.72 15.56 -11.78
N ALA A 587 25.80 14.65 -12.76
CA ALA A 587 25.34 14.89 -14.13
C ALA A 587 23.83 15.20 -14.17
N ALA A 588 23.00 14.48 -13.41
CA ALA A 588 21.57 14.75 -13.29
C ALA A 588 21.30 16.14 -12.67
N ALA A 589 22.04 16.52 -11.63
CA ALA A 589 21.92 17.84 -11.00
C ALA A 589 22.29 18.98 -11.95
N ARG A 590 23.36 18.81 -12.74
CA ARG A 590 23.77 19.76 -13.78
C ARG A 590 22.74 19.86 -14.91
N ALA A 591 22.19 18.72 -15.36
CA ALA A 591 21.14 18.69 -16.38
C ALA A 591 19.87 19.39 -15.90
N GLU A 592 19.44 19.16 -14.66
CA GLU A 592 18.30 19.82 -14.01
C GLU A 592 18.50 21.35 -14.00
N CYS A 593 19.65 21.82 -13.53
CA CYS A 593 19.97 23.25 -13.49
C CYS A 593 20.08 23.87 -14.88
N ALA A 594 20.68 23.16 -15.85
CA ALA A 594 20.79 23.65 -17.22
C ALA A 594 19.41 23.78 -17.88
N ALA A 595 18.56 22.77 -17.75
CA ALA A 595 17.21 22.77 -18.33
C ALA A 595 16.38 23.95 -17.82
N ILE A 596 16.38 24.21 -16.50
CA ILE A 596 15.56 25.29 -15.94
C ILE A 596 16.13 26.69 -16.26
N LYS A 597 17.47 26.83 -16.33
CA LYS A 597 18.12 28.09 -16.75
C LYS A 597 17.77 28.42 -18.19
N THR A 598 17.88 27.43 -19.08
CA THR A 598 17.48 27.53 -20.48
C THR A 598 16.02 27.97 -20.64
N ALA A 599 15.10 27.34 -19.91
CA ALA A 599 13.69 27.71 -19.94
C ALA A 599 13.45 29.14 -19.41
N GLY A 600 14.15 29.54 -18.36
CA GLY A 600 14.09 30.90 -17.82
C GLY A 600 14.63 31.95 -18.77
N GLU A 601 15.74 31.67 -19.45
CA GLU A 601 16.30 32.53 -20.50
C GLU A 601 15.36 32.66 -21.70
N HIS A 602 14.75 31.56 -22.12
CA HIS A 602 13.77 31.54 -23.21
C HIS A 602 12.57 32.45 -22.91
N LEU A 603 12.02 32.40 -21.69
CA LEU A 603 10.94 33.29 -21.25
C LEU A 603 11.39 34.76 -21.17
N ARG A 604 12.55 35.03 -20.56
CA ARG A 604 13.08 36.40 -20.40
C ARG A 604 13.39 37.07 -21.73
N ALA A 605 13.86 36.31 -22.73
CA ALA A 605 14.08 36.80 -24.08
C ALA A 605 12.79 37.33 -24.75
N GLN A 606 11.62 36.89 -24.28
CA GLN A 606 10.30 37.33 -24.74
C GLN A 606 9.65 38.38 -23.82
N GLY A 607 10.38 38.87 -22.81
CA GLY A 607 9.91 39.93 -21.90
C GLY A 607 9.20 39.44 -20.64
N TYR A 608 9.08 38.13 -20.40
CA TYR A 608 8.51 37.60 -19.15
C TYR A 608 9.57 37.59 -18.03
N ALA A 609 9.25 38.17 -16.87
CA ALA A 609 10.24 38.37 -15.80
C ALA A 609 10.84 37.06 -15.24
N CYS A 610 9.99 36.05 -15.02
CA CYS A 610 10.35 34.74 -14.45
C CYS A 610 11.34 34.84 -13.26
N PRO A 611 10.92 35.40 -12.12
CA PRO A 611 11.84 35.76 -11.04
C PRO A 611 12.36 34.57 -10.23
N VAL A 612 11.71 33.40 -10.25
CA VAL A 612 12.13 32.23 -9.48
C VAL A 612 12.46 31.05 -10.40
N LEU A 613 13.64 30.48 -10.25
CA LEU A 613 14.01 29.18 -10.83
C LEU A 613 14.20 28.18 -9.69
N SER A 614 13.30 27.19 -9.63
CA SER A 614 13.21 26.22 -8.54
C SER A 614 13.55 24.81 -9.03
N VAL A 615 14.63 24.22 -8.52
CA VAL A 615 15.04 22.83 -8.85
C VAL A 615 14.88 21.91 -7.66
N GLY A 616 15.00 20.61 -7.84
CA GLY A 616 15.51 19.76 -6.80
C GLY A 616 14.75 18.45 -6.59
N ALA A 617 15.56 17.42 -6.42
CA ALA A 617 15.25 16.17 -5.74
C ALA A 617 16.27 15.97 -4.61
N THR A 618 16.01 15.09 -3.64
CA THR A 618 16.99 14.83 -2.57
C THR A 618 18.37 14.43 -3.12
N PRO A 619 18.49 13.54 -4.13
CA PRO A 619 19.80 13.23 -4.69
C PRO A 619 20.48 14.45 -5.33
N THR A 620 19.82 15.16 -6.25
CA THR A 620 20.44 16.31 -6.94
C THR A 620 20.81 17.43 -5.97
N ALA A 621 19.99 17.69 -4.95
CA ALA A 621 20.28 18.70 -3.92
C ALA A 621 21.54 18.39 -3.08
N HIS A 622 21.91 17.12 -2.92
CA HIS A 622 23.14 16.73 -2.21
C HIS A 622 24.39 16.73 -3.10
N PHE A 623 24.24 16.73 -4.42
CA PHE A 623 25.36 16.58 -5.35
C PHE A 623 25.60 17.80 -6.24
N ALA A 624 24.62 18.70 -6.39
CA ALA A 624 24.80 19.94 -7.15
C ALA A 624 26.08 20.67 -6.75
N ASP A 625 26.90 21.03 -7.73
CA ASP A 625 28.18 21.71 -7.55
C ASP A 625 28.14 23.18 -7.93
N ASP A 626 27.14 23.59 -8.71
CA ASP A 626 26.86 24.97 -9.07
C ASP A 626 25.34 25.24 -9.03
N LEU A 627 24.93 26.22 -8.23
CA LEU A 627 23.56 26.71 -8.15
C LEU A 627 23.44 28.19 -8.55
N ALA A 628 24.46 28.78 -9.19
CA ALA A 628 24.41 30.16 -9.64
C ALA A 628 23.20 30.39 -10.55
N GLY A 629 22.35 31.37 -10.22
CA GLY A 629 21.11 31.67 -10.93
C GLY A 629 19.91 30.77 -10.59
N ILE A 630 20.10 29.76 -9.73
CA ILE A 630 19.02 28.96 -9.13
C ILE A 630 18.60 29.62 -7.82
N HIS A 631 17.32 29.98 -7.71
CA HIS A 631 16.82 30.80 -6.60
C HIS A 631 16.47 29.92 -5.39
N GLU A 632 15.99 28.70 -5.64
CA GLU A 632 15.63 27.78 -4.58
C GLU A 632 15.82 26.31 -4.98
N VAL A 633 16.14 25.48 -3.98
CA VAL A 633 16.30 24.03 -4.09
C VAL A 633 15.28 23.32 -3.21
N ARG A 634 14.52 22.40 -3.80
CA ARG A 634 13.50 21.60 -3.14
C ARG A 634 14.02 20.20 -2.82
N ALA A 635 13.85 19.78 -1.57
CA ALA A 635 14.14 18.41 -1.12
C ALA A 635 13.23 18.05 0.05
N GLY A 636 12.89 16.77 0.22
CA GLY A 636 11.98 16.33 1.28
C GLY A 636 12.43 15.09 2.04
N VAL A 637 12.75 14.01 1.32
CA VAL A 637 13.08 12.72 1.96
C VAL A 637 14.39 12.77 2.75
N PHE A 638 15.29 13.71 2.42
CA PHE A 638 16.55 13.94 3.15
C PHE A 638 16.37 14.15 4.66
N THR A 639 15.22 14.64 5.09
CA THR A 639 14.93 14.87 6.52
C THR A 639 15.12 13.60 7.34
N THR A 640 14.74 12.44 6.80
CA THR A 640 14.90 11.16 7.49
C THR A 640 15.76 10.17 6.75
N PHE A 641 15.99 10.38 5.44
CA PHE A 641 16.50 9.38 4.50
C PHE A 641 15.73 8.05 4.58
N ASP A 642 16.19 7.06 3.83
CA ASP A 642 15.69 5.69 3.80
C ASP A 642 16.70 4.78 3.05
N LEU A 643 16.36 3.50 2.91
CA LEU A 643 17.24 2.52 2.27
C LEU A 643 17.39 2.76 0.76
N VAL A 644 16.38 3.33 0.09
CA VAL A 644 16.51 3.75 -1.31
C VAL A 644 17.58 4.83 -1.43
N MET A 645 17.56 5.85 -0.57
CA MET A 645 18.56 6.91 -0.52
C MET A 645 19.97 6.38 -0.16
N LYS A 646 20.06 5.43 0.77
CA LYS A 646 21.34 4.75 1.07
C LYS A 646 21.90 4.05 -0.17
N ASN A 647 21.06 3.38 -0.96
CA ASN A 647 21.50 2.66 -2.16
C ASN A 647 21.84 3.59 -3.33
N VAL A 648 21.18 4.74 -3.44
CA VAL A 648 21.58 5.80 -4.38
C VAL A 648 22.96 6.35 -4.01
N GLY A 649 23.31 6.33 -2.71
CA GLY A 649 24.61 6.80 -2.21
C GLY A 649 24.57 8.22 -1.65
N VAL A 650 23.37 8.77 -1.38
CA VAL A 650 23.22 10.15 -0.84
C VAL A 650 23.33 10.21 0.68
N CYS A 651 23.24 9.07 1.35
CA CYS A 651 23.35 8.96 2.80
C CYS A 651 23.95 7.61 3.22
N ARG A 652 24.39 7.54 4.47
CA ARG A 652 24.77 6.29 5.13
C ARG A 652 23.58 5.70 5.88
N LEU A 653 23.69 4.44 6.30
CA LEU A 653 22.67 3.80 7.12
C LEU A 653 22.46 4.53 8.46
N GLU A 654 23.55 5.05 9.03
CA GLU A 654 23.56 5.82 10.27
C GLU A 654 22.83 7.17 10.17
N ASP A 655 22.66 7.71 8.96
CA ASP A 655 21.92 8.96 8.71
C ASP A 655 20.39 8.74 8.71
N ILE A 656 19.93 7.48 8.59
CA ILE A 656 18.50 7.18 8.53
C ILE A 656 17.88 7.45 9.90
N ALA A 657 17.02 8.47 9.95
CA ALA A 657 16.37 8.95 11.16
C ALA A 657 15.01 8.29 11.42
N ILE A 658 14.49 7.49 10.49
CA ILE A 658 13.17 6.87 10.57
C ILE A 658 13.27 5.35 10.70
N SER A 659 12.47 4.77 11.58
CA SER A 659 12.34 3.31 11.71
C SER A 659 10.97 2.92 12.26
N VAL A 660 10.54 1.68 12.02
CA VAL A 660 9.34 1.10 12.66
C VAL A 660 9.79 0.18 13.78
N VAL A 661 9.34 0.42 15.01
CA VAL A 661 9.55 -0.50 16.13
C VAL A 661 8.48 -1.59 16.05
N ALA A 662 8.91 -2.85 16.11
CA ALA A 662 8.05 -4.02 16.00
C ALA A 662 8.35 -5.01 17.13
N THR A 663 7.35 -5.79 17.51
CA THR A 663 7.49 -6.87 18.51
C THR A 663 7.56 -8.22 17.81
N VAL A 664 8.46 -9.07 18.28
CA VAL A 664 8.51 -10.48 17.88
C VAL A 664 7.30 -11.22 18.47
N ILE A 665 6.46 -11.78 17.61
CA ILE A 665 5.19 -12.42 17.98
C ILE A 665 5.20 -13.94 17.78
N GLY A 666 6.26 -14.51 17.21
CA GLY A 666 6.40 -15.95 17.07
C GLY A 666 7.57 -16.37 16.20
N HIS A 667 7.72 -17.68 16.04
CA HIS A 667 8.78 -18.29 15.24
C HIS A 667 8.26 -19.44 14.39
N ASN A 668 8.93 -19.70 13.26
CA ASN A 668 8.97 -21.00 12.63
C ASN A 668 10.41 -21.52 12.68
N ARG A 669 10.70 -22.43 13.64
CA ARG A 669 12.05 -22.94 13.87
C ARG A 669 12.59 -23.76 12.71
N GLU A 670 11.74 -24.57 12.07
CA GLU A 670 12.13 -25.41 10.94
C GLU A 670 12.58 -24.58 9.73
N LYS A 671 12.04 -23.37 9.58
CA LYS A 671 12.34 -22.47 8.46
C LYS A 671 13.28 -21.32 8.82
N GLY A 672 13.73 -21.23 10.08
CA GLY A 672 14.52 -20.08 10.55
C GLY A 672 13.76 -18.75 10.50
N TRP A 673 12.43 -18.75 10.67
CA TRP A 673 11.63 -17.52 10.57
C TRP A 673 11.32 -16.92 11.95
N VAL A 674 11.43 -15.60 12.02
CA VAL A 674 10.96 -14.76 13.12
C VAL A 674 9.78 -13.92 12.61
N PHE A 675 8.63 -14.06 13.26
CA PHE A 675 7.43 -13.28 12.96
C PHE A 675 7.41 -12.00 13.80
N ILE A 676 7.16 -10.87 13.17
CA ILE A 676 6.97 -9.56 13.82
C ILE A 676 5.58 -9.00 13.51
N ASP A 677 5.07 -8.14 14.38
CA ASP A 677 3.78 -7.44 14.21
C ASP A 677 3.84 -6.25 13.23
N ALA A 678 4.98 -6.00 12.58
CA ALA A 678 5.11 -5.02 11.50
C ALA A 678 4.91 -5.68 10.12
N GLY A 679 3.66 -5.69 9.64
CA GLY A 679 3.32 -6.02 8.27
C GLY A 679 3.38 -4.83 7.31
N TRP A 680 2.82 -4.96 6.10
CA TRP A 680 2.77 -3.86 5.14
C TRP A 680 1.86 -2.71 5.61
N MET A 681 0.96 -2.92 6.58
CA MET A 681 0.20 -1.83 7.19
C MET A 681 1.08 -0.92 8.03
N ALA A 682 2.27 -1.37 8.48
CA ALA A 682 3.23 -0.53 9.20
C ALA A 682 4.40 -0.08 8.32
N LEU A 683 4.82 -0.91 7.36
CA LEU A 683 6.02 -0.69 6.53
C LEU A 683 5.70 -0.15 5.12
N SER A 684 4.41 -0.11 4.73
CA SER A 684 3.94 -0.02 3.34
C SER A 684 4.30 -1.24 2.48
N ARG A 685 3.83 -1.25 1.24
CA ARG A 685 4.23 -2.24 0.21
C ARG A 685 5.42 -1.78 -0.64
N ASP A 686 6.03 -0.64 -0.34
CA ASP A 686 7.13 -0.11 -1.12
C ASP A 686 8.33 -1.10 -1.13
N ARG A 687 8.78 -1.42 -2.35
CA ARG A 687 9.90 -2.32 -2.64
C ARG A 687 10.96 -1.62 -3.50
N GLY A 688 11.15 -0.32 -3.32
CA GLY A 688 12.04 0.52 -4.14
C GLY A 688 13.49 0.03 -4.19
N THR A 689 13.95 -0.75 -3.20
CA THR A 689 15.29 -1.35 -3.18
C THR A 689 15.44 -2.58 -4.07
N ALA A 690 14.34 -3.20 -4.53
CA ALA A 690 14.37 -4.48 -5.25
C ALA A 690 15.14 -4.42 -6.58
N ALA A 691 15.15 -3.25 -7.23
CA ALA A 691 15.86 -3.00 -8.48
C ALA A 691 17.18 -2.21 -8.29
N GLN A 692 17.65 -2.05 -7.05
CA GLN A 692 18.89 -1.35 -6.73
C GLN A 692 20.05 -2.32 -6.45
N SER A 693 21.22 -1.78 -6.13
CA SER A 693 22.44 -2.55 -5.84
C SER A 693 22.30 -3.53 -4.68
N GLN A 694 21.40 -3.26 -3.73
CA GLN A 694 21.10 -4.13 -2.61
C GLN A 694 19.59 -4.13 -2.34
N ASP A 695 18.97 -5.30 -2.47
CA ASP A 695 17.56 -5.47 -2.07
C ASP A 695 17.46 -5.66 -0.55
N TYR A 696 16.70 -4.78 0.10
CA TYR A 696 16.49 -4.79 1.54
C TYR A 696 15.18 -5.47 1.96
N GLY A 697 14.52 -6.19 1.06
CA GLY A 697 13.25 -6.79 1.44
C GLY A 697 12.18 -5.69 1.63
N TYR A 698 11.43 -5.76 2.72
CA TYR A 698 10.56 -4.71 3.23
C TYR A 698 11.25 -3.81 4.28
N GLY A 699 12.53 -4.05 4.55
CA GLY A 699 13.32 -3.22 5.45
C GLY A 699 14.47 -3.97 6.13
N GLN A 700 15.50 -3.21 6.48
CA GLN A 700 16.67 -3.66 7.24
C GLN A 700 16.29 -3.80 8.72
N VAL A 701 16.59 -4.96 9.32
CA VAL A 701 16.34 -5.22 10.75
C VAL A 701 17.49 -4.67 11.59
N CYS A 702 17.14 -3.99 12.67
CA CYS A 702 18.05 -3.43 13.66
C CYS A 702 17.66 -3.88 15.06
N SER A 703 18.61 -3.84 15.99
CA SER A 703 18.33 -3.91 17.42
C SER A 703 17.46 -2.73 17.87
N LEU A 704 16.90 -2.80 19.09
CA LEU A 704 16.09 -1.70 19.63
C LEU A 704 16.91 -0.41 19.79
N GLU A 705 18.21 -0.53 20.01
CA GLU A 705 19.17 0.58 20.08
C GLU A 705 19.48 1.19 18.70
N GLY A 706 19.06 0.53 17.61
CA GLY A 706 19.26 1.00 16.23
C GLY A 706 20.50 0.45 15.54
N SER A 707 21.21 -0.51 16.14
CA SER A 707 22.33 -1.18 15.48
C SER A 707 21.80 -2.18 14.44
N PRO A 708 22.22 -2.10 13.16
CA PRO A 708 21.75 -3.03 12.13
C PRO A 708 22.25 -4.45 12.38
N TYR A 709 21.38 -5.44 12.19
CA TYR A 709 21.80 -6.83 12.09
C TYR A 709 22.23 -7.10 10.65
N GLU A 710 23.50 -7.49 10.47
CA GLU A 710 24.03 -7.76 9.12
C GLU A 710 23.19 -8.81 8.39
N ASN A 711 22.82 -8.49 7.15
CA ASN A 711 22.07 -9.37 6.24
C ASN A 711 20.72 -9.87 6.78
N LEU A 712 20.15 -9.22 7.81
CA LEU A 712 18.86 -9.58 8.37
C LEU A 712 17.78 -8.60 7.91
N LEU A 713 16.81 -9.11 7.15
CA LEU A 713 15.81 -8.32 6.45
C LEU A 713 14.41 -8.83 6.77
N VAL A 714 13.42 -7.94 6.69
CA VAL A 714 12.01 -8.35 6.59
C VAL A 714 11.77 -8.82 5.16
N THR A 715 11.76 -10.12 4.91
CA THR A 715 11.70 -10.66 3.53
C THR A 715 10.29 -10.67 2.97
N THR A 716 9.28 -10.90 3.83
CA THR A 716 7.88 -11.04 3.44
C THR A 716 6.97 -10.25 4.38
N THR A 717 5.89 -9.70 3.85
CA THR A 717 4.82 -9.07 4.63
C THR A 717 3.43 -9.54 4.20
N ASN A 718 2.61 -9.83 5.20
CA ASN A 718 1.15 -9.77 5.14
C ASN A 718 0.69 -8.43 5.75
N GLN A 719 -0.62 -8.24 5.95
CA GLN A 719 -1.16 -6.95 6.40
C GLN A 719 -0.56 -6.49 7.74
N GLU A 720 -0.67 -7.33 8.77
CA GLU A 720 -0.20 -7.03 10.14
C GLU A 720 0.98 -7.93 10.58
N HIS A 721 1.60 -8.65 9.66
CA HIS A 721 2.68 -9.59 9.99
C HIS A 721 3.85 -9.41 9.02
N GLY A 722 5.04 -9.28 9.58
CA GLY A 722 6.32 -9.34 8.86
C GLY A 722 7.04 -10.65 9.15
N ILE A 723 7.81 -11.13 8.18
CA ILE A 723 8.68 -12.29 8.33
C ILE A 723 10.12 -11.84 8.17
N ILE A 724 10.91 -12.04 9.22
CA ILE A 724 12.36 -11.97 9.16
C ILE A 724 12.85 -13.40 8.94
N ALA A 725 13.49 -13.66 7.80
CA ALA A 725 14.07 -14.96 7.49
C ALA A 725 15.56 -14.94 7.82
N LEU A 726 15.99 -15.77 8.76
CA LEU A 726 17.41 -15.95 9.08
C LEU A 726 18.05 -16.79 7.96
N PRO A 727 19.09 -16.29 7.28
CA PRO A 727 19.85 -17.10 6.33
C PRO A 727 20.48 -18.33 7.01
N ASP A 728 20.66 -19.44 6.28
CA ASP A 728 21.34 -20.64 6.82
C ASP A 728 22.77 -20.35 7.32
N SER A 729 23.41 -19.31 6.78
CA SER A 729 24.73 -18.81 7.17
C SER A 729 24.71 -17.85 8.37
N SER A 730 23.53 -17.55 8.92
CA SER A 730 23.37 -16.64 10.05
C SER A 730 24.04 -17.19 11.31
N VAL A 731 24.81 -16.34 11.99
CA VAL A 731 25.30 -16.64 13.35
C VAL A 731 24.20 -16.50 14.41
N LEU A 732 23.09 -15.84 14.06
CA LEU A 732 21.92 -15.67 14.91
C LEU A 732 20.92 -16.81 14.69
N ALA A 733 20.32 -17.29 15.77
CA ALA A 733 19.23 -18.23 15.81
C ALA A 733 17.90 -17.53 16.11
N VAL A 734 16.79 -18.21 15.83
CA VAL A 734 15.43 -17.72 16.18
C VAL A 734 15.29 -17.40 17.67
N ASP A 735 16.00 -18.12 18.54
CA ASP A 735 15.94 -17.93 19.99
C ASP A 735 16.70 -16.67 20.47
N ASP A 736 17.53 -16.05 19.62
CA ASP A 736 18.12 -14.73 19.88
C ASP A 736 17.08 -13.59 19.74
N PHE A 737 15.90 -13.92 19.20
CA PHE A 737 14.75 -13.02 19.04
C PHE A 737 13.56 -13.55 19.84
N PRO A 738 13.59 -13.58 21.19
CA PRO A 738 12.52 -14.17 21.97
C PRO A 738 11.18 -13.44 21.76
N VAL A 739 10.05 -14.16 21.83
CA VAL A 739 8.72 -13.55 21.72
C VAL A 739 8.56 -12.45 22.78
N GLY A 740 8.08 -11.29 22.38
CA GLY A 740 7.98 -10.07 23.20
C GLY A 740 9.20 -9.15 23.14
N SER A 741 10.34 -9.60 22.61
CA SER A 741 11.47 -8.72 22.28
C SER A 741 11.11 -7.78 21.14
N ARG A 742 11.81 -6.65 21.06
CA ARG A 742 11.57 -5.60 20.06
C ARG A 742 12.75 -5.46 19.11
N VAL A 743 12.41 -5.15 17.87
CA VAL A 743 13.35 -4.81 16.80
C VAL A 743 12.95 -3.49 16.16
N ARG A 744 13.88 -2.86 15.46
CA ARG A 744 13.63 -1.67 14.63
C ARG A 744 13.80 -2.04 13.17
N ILE A 745 12.91 -1.55 12.31
CA ILE A 745 12.95 -1.80 10.87
C ILE A 745 13.22 -0.47 10.16
N LEU A 746 14.35 -0.35 9.46
CA LEU A 746 14.60 0.80 8.59
C LEU A 746 13.78 0.62 7.30
N PRO A 747 13.04 1.64 6.85
CA PRO A 747 12.14 1.50 5.71
C PRO A 747 12.86 1.57 4.36
N ASN A 748 12.28 0.94 3.34
CA ASN A 748 12.69 1.15 1.95
C ASN A 748 12.52 2.61 1.53
N HIS A 749 11.34 3.16 1.80
CA HIS A 749 10.97 4.52 1.41
C HIS A 749 10.27 5.22 2.56
N ALA A 750 10.86 6.31 3.06
CA ALA A 750 10.37 7.02 4.23
C ALA A 750 8.99 7.64 3.99
N CYS A 751 8.74 8.23 2.81
CA CYS A 751 7.46 8.86 2.51
C CYS A 751 6.30 7.85 2.54
N ALA A 752 6.53 6.66 1.96
CA ALA A 752 5.53 5.59 1.92
C ALA A 752 5.28 5.01 3.31
N THR A 753 6.35 4.77 4.08
CA THR A 753 6.24 4.24 5.43
C THR A 753 5.58 5.24 6.38
N ALA A 754 5.99 6.50 6.36
CA ALA A 754 5.41 7.57 7.17
C ALA A 754 3.91 7.79 6.87
N ALA A 755 3.44 7.49 5.65
CA ALA A 755 2.03 7.59 5.29
C ALA A 755 1.13 6.56 6.00
N MET A 756 1.71 5.47 6.49
CA MET A 756 0.98 4.40 7.18
C MET A 756 0.72 4.71 8.66
N HIS A 757 1.34 5.78 9.20
CA HIS A 757 1.27 6.13 10.61
C HIS A 757 0.63 7.50 10.78
N GLN A 758 -0.40 7.56 11.64
CA GLN A 758 -1.09 8.82 11.96
C GLN A 758 -0.26 9.72 12.89
N GLN A 759 0.67 9.13 13.65
CA GLN A 759 1.53 9.83 14.58
C GLN A 759 2.92 9.19 14.62
N TYR A 760 3.92 9.98 14.99
CA TYR A 760 5.31 9.57 15.09
C TYR A 760 5.79 9.71 16.52
N GLN A 761 6.42 8.67 17.05
CA GLN A 761 7.17 8.76 18.30
C GLN A 761 8.54 9.35 17.98
N VAL A 762 8.93 10.42 18.65
CA VAL A 762 10.14 11.17 18.32
C VAL A 762 11.09 11.09 19.49
N LEU A 763 12.16 10.32 19.33
CA LEU A 763 13.21 10.17 20.33
C LEU A 763 13.91 11.50 20.55
N SER A 764 13.91 11.96 21.79
CA SER A 764 14.59 13.20 22.19
C SER A 764 16.10 13.10 22.00
N GLU A 765 16.79 14.24 21.82
CA GLU A 765 18.24 14.28 21.58
C GLU A 765 19.06 13.71 22.76
N ASP A 766 18.52 13.74 23.97
CA ASP A 766 19.12 13.11 25.16
C ASP A 766 18.96 11.58 25.20
N GLY A 767 18.18 11.01 24.28
CA GLY A 767 17.89 9.60 24.17
C GLY A 767 17.02 9.03 25.30
N GLN A 768 16.44 9.87 26.17
CA GLN A 768 15.67 9.43 27.34
C GLN A 768 14.17 9.68 27.19
N GLY A 769 13.79 10.78 26.53
CA GLY A 769 12.39 11.18 26.34
C GLY A 769 11.83 10.90 24.94
N HIS A 770 10.53 11.10 24.78
CA HIS A 770 9.91 11.25 23.47
C HIS A 770 8.87 12.36 23.42
N GLU A 771 8.70 12.92 22.23
CA GLU A 771 7.54 13.73 21.85
C GLU A 771 6.73 13.00 20.77
N VAL A 772 5.50 13.45 20.54
CA VAL A 772 4.64 12.88 19.48
C VAL A 772 4.42 13.95 18.42
N TRP A 773 4.65 13.59 17.16
CA TRP A 773 4.32 14.45 16.01
C TRP A 773 3.11 13.88 15.27
N GLN A 774 2.13 14.71 14.96
CA GLN A 774 0.92 14.28 14.26
C GLN A 774 1.07 14.44 12.74
N ARG A 775 0.61 13.45 11.98
CA ARG A 775 0.58 13.50 10.51
C ARG A 775 -0.72 14.14 10.02
N ILE A 776 -0.60 15.10 9.12
CA ILE A 776 -1.70 15.62 8.31
C ILE A 776 -2.14 14.55 7.30
N LEU A 777 -3.40 14.15 7.35
CA LEU A 777 -3.99 13.12 6.48
C LEU A 777 -4.79 13.75 5.31
N GLY A 778 -5.16 12.93 4.31
CA GLY A 778 -6.09 13.34 3.25
C GLY A 778 -5.47 14.16 2.10
N TRP A 779 -6.34 14.84 1.32
CA TRP A 779 -6.03 15.53 0.06
C TRP A 779 -6.56 16.96 -0.06
#